data_AF-T0CE05-F1
#
_entry.id   AF-T0CE05-F1
#
_cell.length_a   1.000
_cell.length_b   1.000
_cell.length_c   1.000
_cell.angle_alpha   90.00
_cell.angle_beta   90.00
_cell.angle_gamma   90.00
#
_symmetry.space_group_name_H-M   'P 1'
#
loop_
_entity.id
_entity.type
_entity.pdbx_description
1 polymer ?
#
loop_
_entity_poly.entity_id
_entity_poly.type
_entity_poly.pdbx_seq_one_letter_code
_entity_poly.pdbx_strand_id
1 'polypeptide(L)'
;MEINLITKNSHEHAKEKLATMYKDNFTSAEKKEYIPHHKFSQGPYLAMETNDENSPEFLLDAASQIATLGLGFNATALFGTTMHESAWTGNYLDSTFIEIADSFKELLREKASNKKLTPVFVNSGAEANEVALIMAYKKRAHTAANQIIAFEGSFHGRFLSTLFSTWNPSKREPYQIDGHETTFIKYPETKSDQFLFEIDSEWTKLWENPFAQNFEAKLADFEKNADELLRSEIASLKQLHETLKENTHFAILVEPMQCEGGDRYSTNRFHVALNLLVKSYKVSVIYDEVQTGFGLGRDFFWHRTFDLKDSQGNQLNPEYITCAKKAQSGIVLTENPCWENNEFQTSSVIRGYYQAIAIDQLRYKISAIEEYTRTKLSELVNKWDQLSSPRCFGVAFAFDLSDSKDIAPFIANRFDLGLLYYQAGENTLRFRLNTAWTNEDIDYLFDAIDEIANRVYKNESRVLKYTPKTKVNSPNEYLWHSKLVEAFKGQVQDKAAFNFAQEFFNKEFNLELIKIDADNFDYYKHKIEEIQRHTYEPTRQTSIEKFKKIAHCKDSIAIALLSETKQLVGISFAGKISHFPHESGLRLVKYFNNPKTLYMLDTTIVNMEQSQGMGKYLKYALTLLASSYGNDYIYGRNRDIHAGAMLAINCSLGAIIEMRLKENYLDDEEHRDVIIYRQNLKWKNEDLKYSTSPILNTASYESMPTLVNKVCLSNFIDESFMANLKEFKEVVPKELQHFFTASGHSECVEKIFKSILIKNQKQRTKVISFNHDYFGKQSFMSATLSGVLDFYPNSKVDTLGQLKEKLTTKEYLALFIGDLLINFSHDELKEIIKVAHDNGTKVVFNESVYFHSKKKLFSKEHGIIPDASYIHIAGQIGICMLQEEVYESRPLMMISTWDGDAYALSQAVAYLKSPVKTRKEFRIINDSSYKFALNAPNIFGNQTSKKWYFTC
;
A
#
# COMPACT_ATOMS: atom_id res chain seq x y z
N MET A 1 27.76 -2.69 2.22
CA MET A 1 28.17 -1.40 1.62
C MET A 1 28.09 -0.30 2.68
N GLU A 2 29.01 0.67 2.65
CA GLU A 2 28.99 1.85 3.54
C GLU A 2 27.94 2.86 3.08
N ILE A 3 27.39 3.66 4.01
CA ILE A 3 26.34 4.63 3.73
C ILE A 3 26.96 6.03 3.73
N ASN A 4 27.03 6.64 2.56
CA ASN A 4 27.46 8.03 2.37
C ASN A 4 26.25 8.88 1.99
N LEU A 5 26.04 10.01 2.67
CA LEU A 5 24.92 10.90 2.35
C LEU A 5 25.15 11.61 1.01
N ILE A 6 24.05 12.02 0.38
CA ILE A 6 24.10 12.72 -0.92
C ILE A 6 24.99 13.97 -0.88
N THR A 7 25.62 14.24 -2.03
CA THR A 7 26.46 15.40 -2.28
C THR A 7 25.92 16.23 -3.44
N LYS A 8 26.48 17.44 -3.62
CA LYS A 8 26.17 18.28 -4.79
C LYS A 8 26.43 17.57 -6.12
N ASN A 9 27.40 16.67 -6.18
CA ASN A 9 27.74 15.95 -7.41
C ASN A 9 26.61 15.01 -7.86
N SER A 10 25.99 14.28 -6.93
CA SER A 10 24.86 13.39 -7.22
C SER A 10 23.62 14.16 -7.66
N HIS A 11 23.43 15.36 -7.11
CA HIS A 11 22.36 16.26 -7.56
C HIS A 11 22.58 16.75 -9.00
N GLU A 12 23.78 17.23 -9.35
CA GLU A 12 24.07 17.67 -10.73
C GLU A 12 23.99 16.51 -11.72
N HIS A 13 24.49 15.32 -11.38
CA HIS A 13 24.36 14.10 -12.19
C HIS A 13 22.88 13.80 -12.50
N ALA A 14 22.04 13.74 -11.47
CA ALA A 14 20.62 13.48 -11.64
C ALA A 14 19.95 14.55 -12.50
N LYS A 15 20.26 15.82 -12.28
CA LYS A 15 19.70 16.95 -13.04
C LYS A 15 20.03 16.87 -14.54
N GLU A 16 21.27 16.58 -14.90
CA GLU A 16 21.69 16.41 -16.29
C GLU A 16 20.93 15.26 -16.99
N LYS A 17 20.80 14.13 -16.29
CA LYS A 17 20.10 12.93 -16.79
C LYS A 17 18.60 13.17 -16.93
N LEU A 18 17.94 13.78 -15.93
CA LEU A 18 16.52 14.13 -15.96
C LEU A 18 16.20 15.16 -17.07
N ALA A 19 17.04 16.17 -17.27
CA ALA A 19 16.87 17.13 -18.36
C ALA A 19 16.82 16.44 -19.74
N THR A 20 17.62 15.38 -19.92
CA THR A 20 17.60 14.56 -21.14
C THR A 20 16.34 13.71 -21.25
N MET A 21 15.79 13.22 -20.13
CA MET A 21 14.56 12.43 -20.10
C MET A 21 13.32 13.25 -20.49
N TYR A 22 13.25 14.52 -20.07
CA TYR A 22 12.08 15.41 -20.28
C TYR A 22 12.18 16.35 -21.50
N LYS A 23 13.24 16.25 -22.31
CA LYS A 23 13.55 17.20 -23.41
C LYS A 23 12.38 17.52 -24.37
N ASP A 24 11.51 16.54 -24.65
CA ASP A 24 10.41 16.71 -25.60
C ASP A 24 9.07 17.13 -24.95
N ASN A 25 9.03 17.34 -23.63
CA ASN A 25 7.84 17.70 -22.84
C ASN A 25 6.60 16.82 -23.11
N PHE A 26 6.83 15.57 -23.49
CA PHE A 26 5.77 14.62 -23.85
C PHE A 26 5.10 14.00 -22.61
N THR A 27 5.66 14.22 -21.43
CA THR A 27 5.06 13.91 -20.13
C THR A 27 5.52 14.95 -19.10
N SER A 28 4.72 15.17 -18.05
CA SER A 28 5.00 16.17 -17.03
C SER A 28 6.26 15.80 -16.23
N ALA A 29 7.11 16.78 -15.95
CA ALA A 29 8.28 16.58 -15.11
C ALA A 29 7.91 16.30 -13.66
N GLU A 30 8.69 15.42 -13.03
CA GLU A 30 8.57 15.11 -11.61
C GLU A 30 9.15 16.20 -10.72
N LYS A 31 8.75 16.21 -9.44
CA LYS A 31 9.03 17.34 -8.54
C LYS A 31 10.44 17.40 -7.96
N LYS A 32 11.20 16.30 -7.91
CA LYS A 32 12.52 16.24 -7.29
C LYS A 32 13.58 15.78 -8.27
N GLU A 33 14.76 16.39 -8.15
CA GLU A 33 15.88 16.22 -9.07
C GLU A 33 16.89 15.17 -8.53
N TYR A 34 16.41 13.94 -8.30
CA TYR A 34 17.22 12.77 -7.95
C TYR A 34 16.67 11.52 -8.63
N ILE A 35 17.55 10.54 -8.88
CA ILE A 35 17.20 9.26 -9.51
C ILE A 35 17.44 8.14 -8.48
N PRO A 36 16.37 7.47 -8.00
CA PRO A 36 16.51 6.43 -6.99
C PRO A 36 17.17 5.16 -7.50
N HIS A 37 18.03 4.56 -6.68
CA HIS A 37 18.64 3.26 -6.94
C HIS A 37 18.10 2.19 -5.96
N HIS A 38 16.83 1.80 -6.10
CA HIS A 38 16.07 0.99 -5.12
C HIS A 38 16.76 -0.29 -4.63
N LYS A 39 17.54 -0.96 -5.51
CA LYS A 39 18.30 -2.16 -5.16
C LYS A 39 19.21 -1.96 -3.93
N PHE A 40 19.75 -0.75 -3.74
CA PHE A 40 20.66 -0.43 -2.64
C PHE A 40 19.98 0.29 -1.47
N SER A 41 18.73 0.73 -1.60
CA SER A 41 17.99 1.31 -0.47
C SER A 41 17.82 0.29 0.65
N GLN A 42 17.87 0.70 1.92
CA GLN A 42 17.62 -0.22 3.03
C GLN A 42 17.20 0.56 4.28
N GLY A 43 16.19 0.07 5.01
CA GLY A 43 15.73 0.71 6.24
C GLY A 43 15.30 2.17 5.98
N PRO A 44 15.81 3.16 6.71
CA PRO A 44 15.50 4.57 6.46
C PRO A 44 16.29 5.20 5.29
N TYR A 45 17.21 4.46 4.67
CA TYR A 45 18.12 4.98 3.65
C TYR A 45 17.57 4.76 2.23
N LEU A 46 17.26 5.84 1.53
CA LEU A 46 16.93 5.84 0.10
C LEU A 46 18.21 6.06 -0.71
N ALA A 47 18.64 5.04 -1.45
CA ALA A 47 19.80 5.13 -2.33
C ALA A 47 19.49 5.94 -3.59
N MET A 48 20.47 6.70 -4.06
CA MET A 48 20.46 7.50 -5.28
C MET A 48 21.57 7.05 -6.22
N GLU A 49 21.29 7.12 -7.52
CA GLU A 49 22.29 6.93 -8.56
C GLU A 49 23.37 8.02 -8.48
N THR A 50 24.60 7.64 -8.81
CA THR A 50 25.76 8.53 -8.94
C THR A 50 26.47 8.23 -10.26
N ASN A 51 27.60 8.90 -10.53
CA ASN A 51 28.45 8.59 -11.67
C ASN A 51 29.06 7.17 -11.63
N ASP A 52 29.05 6.50 -10.48
CA ASP A 52 29.44 5.10 -10.32
C ASP A 52 28.24 4.28 -9.81
N GLU A 53 27.70 3.42 -10.67
CA GLU A 53 26.53 2.58 -10.39
C GLU A 53 26.71 1.66 -9.15
N ASN A 54 27.95 1.36 -8.76
CA ASN A 54 28.23 0.50 -7.59
C ASN A 54 28.50 1.29 -6.31
N SER A 55 28.48 2.63 -6.38
CA SER A 55 28.72 3.52 -5.23
C SER A 55 27.57 4.52 -5.10
N PRO A 56 26.36 4.07 -4.68
CA PRO A 56 25.24 4.96 -4.43
C PRO A 56 25.50 5.88 -3.24
N GLU A 57 24.87 7.04 -3.26
CA GLU A 57 24.74 7.93 -2.10
C GLU A 57 23.30 7.87 -1.55
N PHE A 58 23.07 8.33 -0.31
CA PHE A 58 21.84 8.06 0.41
C PHE A 58 21.14 9.32 0.96
N LEU A 59 19.82 9.29 0.92
CA LEU A 59 18.94 10.16 1.71
C LEU A 59 18.39 9.41 2.92
N LEU A 60 18.33 10.08 4.06
CA LEU A 60 17.54 9.69 5.21
C LEU A 60 16.07 10.07 4.98
N ASP A 61 15.23 9.06 4.73
CA ASP A 61 13.81 9.23 4.46
C ASP A 61 12.99 9.35 5.74
N ALA A 62 12.97 10.55 6.30
CA ALA A 62 12.11 10.91 7.43
C ALA A 62 10.67 11.23 6.99
N ALA A 63 10.28 10.87 5.76
CA ALA A 63 8.92 10.94 5.26
C ALA A 63 8.31 9.57 4.96
N SER A 64 9.11 8.50 4.98
CA SER A 64 8.71 7.14 4.60
C SER A 64 7.93 7.08 3.28
N GLN A 65 8.40 7.82 2.26
CA GLN A 65 7.70 8.04 0.99
C GLN A 65 6.24 8.46 1.18
N ILE A 66 6.04 9.51 1.99
CA ILE A 66 4.74 10.04 2.43
C ILE A 66 3.93 8.91 3.12
N ALA A 67 4.52 8.37 4.18
CA ALA A 67 3.93 7.39 5.08
C ALA A 67 3.46 6.10 4.39
N THR A 68 4.26 5.60 3.44
CA THR A 68 4.07 4.35 2.69
C THR A 68 4.94 3.22 3.22
N LEU A 69 6.17 3.52 3.63
CA LEU A 69 7.16 2.53 4.03
C LEU A 69 7.15 2.31 5.54
N GLY A 70 6.20 1.56 6.08
CA GLY A 70 6.11 1.33 7.53
C GLY A 70 7.30 0.55 8.10
N LEU A 71 7.95 -0.28 7.28
CA LEU A 71 9.12 -1.09 7.63
C LEU A 71 10.46 -0.53 7.09
N GLY A 72 10.42 0.57 6.34
CA GLY A 72 11.56 1.06 5.56
C GLY A 72 11.76 0.32 4.23
N PHE A 73 12.83 0.66 3.50
CA PHE A 73 13.21 0.04 2.24
C PHE A 73 13.77 -1.37 2.44
N ASN A 74 13.53 -2.26 1.48
CA ASN A 74 14.06 -3.63 1.46
C ASN A 74 13.89 -4.40 2.79
N ALA A 75 12.75 -4.19 3.45
CA ALA A 75 12.42 -4.93 4.65
C ALA A 75 12.29 -6.41 4.33
N THR A 76 12.97 -7.26 5.11
CA THR A 76 13.08 -8.71 4.85
C THR A 76 11.71 -9.37 4.57
N ALA A 77 10.67 -9.05 5.34
CA ALA A 77 9.34 -9.62 5.14
C ALA A 77 8.74 -9.39 3.74
N LEU A 78 9.06 -8.25 3.09
CA LEU A 78 8.48 -7.86 1.80
C LEU A 78 9.03 -8.67 0.63
N PHE A 79 10.17 -9.34 0.78
CA PHE A 79 10.65 -10.30 -0.22
C PHE A 79 9.70 -11.49 -0.40
N GLY A 80 8.82 -11.75 0.57
CA GLY A 80 7.75 -12.75 0.49
C GLY A 80 6.83 -12.55 -0.71
N THR A 81 6.66 -11.30 -1.16
CA THR A 81 5.90 -10.96 -2.36
C THR A 81 6.41 -11.70 -3.59
N THR A 82 7.72 -11.88 -3.71
CA THR A 82 8.38 -12.49 -4.87
C THR A 82 8.18 -14.01 -4.93
N MET A 83 7.76 -14.63 -3.83
CA MET A 83 7.60 -16.08 -3.71
C MET A 83 6.30 -16.60 -4.33
N HIS A 84 5.37 -15.72 -4.71
CA HIS A 84 4.06 -16.09 -5.23
C HIS A 84 3.94 -15.77 -6.72
N GLU A 85 3.56 -16.77 -7.52
CA GLU A 85 3.36 -16.63 -8.97
C GLU A 85 2.36 -15.51 -9.32
N SER A 86 1.31 -15.35 -8.52
CA SER A 86 0.30 -14.30 -8.68
C SER A 86 0.86 -12.89 -8.58
N ALA A 87 1.93 -12.66 -7.81
CA ALA A 87 2.58 -11.35 -7.73
C ALA A 87 3.24 -10.95 -9.07
N TRP A 88 3.77 -11.93 -9.81
CA TRP A 88 4.43 -11.71 -11.10
C TRP A 88 3.42 -11.60 -12.25
N THR A 89 2.36 -12.40 -12.20
CA THR A 89 1.40 -12.58 -13.31
C THR A 89 0.18 -11.67 -13.23
N GLY A 90 -0.13 -11.11 -12.04
CA GLY A 90 -1.38 -10.38 -11.83
C GLY A 90 -2.62 -11.28 -11.68
N ASN A 91 -2.45 -12.61 -11.62
CA ASN A 91 -3.56 -13.54 -11.55
C ASN A 91 -4.20 -13.56 -10.14
N TYR A 92 -5.26 -12.77 -9.96
CA TYR A 92 -6.03 -12.72 -8.72
C TYR A 92 -6.93 -13.95 -8.48
N LEU A 93 -7.03 -14.87 -9.45
CA LEU A 93 -7.75 -16.13 -9.33
C LEU A 93 -6.85 -17.30 -8.92
N ASP A 94 -5.54 -17.07 -8.78
CA ASP A 94 -4.59 -18.05 -8.23
C ASP A 94 -5.04 -18.50 -6.84
N SER A 95 -5.10 -19.82 -6.63
CA SER A 95 -5.55 -20.38 -5.36
C SER A 95 -4.71 -19.92 -4.16
N THR A 96 -3.41 -19.68 -4.36
CA THR A 96 -2.51 -19.18 -3.31
C THR A 96 -2.81 -17.72 -2.98
N PHE A 97 -3.05 -16.88 -3.98
CA PHE A 97 -3.49 -15.50 -3.79
C PHE A 97 -4.79 -15.41 -2.98
N ILE A 98 -5.79 -16.25 -3.29
CA ILE A 98 -7.06 -16.26 -2.56
C ILE A 98 -6.82 -16.59 -1.07
N GLU A 99 -5.95 -17.57 -0.78
CA GLU A 99 -5.56 -17.92 0.60
C GLU A 99 -4.86 -16.75 1.32
N ILE A 100 -4.01 -16.00 0.62
CA ILE A 100 -3.36 -14.79 1.14
C ILE A 100 -4.39 -13.70 1.43
N ALA A 101 -5.30 -13.43 0.49
CA ALA A 101 -6.35 -12.43 0.65
C ALA A 101 -7.28 -12.76 1.82
N ASP A 102 -7.61 -14.04 2.01
CA ASP A 102 -8.39 -14.51 3.16
C ASP A 102 -7.63 -14.35 4.48
N SER A 103 -6.35 -14.72 4.52
CA SER A 103 -5.50 -14.51 5.70
C SER A 103 -5.38 -13.01 6.03
N PHE A 104 -5.25 -12.16 5.01
CA PHE A 104 -5.20 -10.71 5.18
C PHE A 104 -6.51 -10.15 5.73
N LYS A 105 -7.66 -10.60 5.20
CA LYS A 105 -8.98 -10.24 5.71
C LYS A 105 -9.14 -10.60 7.19
N GLU A 106 -8.73 -11.78 7.62
CA GLU A 106 -8.81 -12.18 9.03
C GLU A 106 -7.92 -11.32 9.93
N LEU A 107 -6.71 -10.97 9.46
CA LEU A 107 -5.85 -10.02 10.17
C LEU A 107 -6.52 -8.64 10.30
N LEU A 108 -7.07 -8.10 9.21
CA LEU A 108 -7.73 -6.79 9.22
C LEU A 108 -8.96 -6.76 10.14
N ARG A 109 -9.76 -7.83 10.17
CA ARG A 109 -10.88 -8.01 11.10
C ARG A 109 -10.44 -7.99 12.56
N GLU A 110 -9.35 -8.68 12.86
CA GLU A 110 -8.76 -8.71 14.20
C GLU A 110 -8.30 -7.32 14.62
N LYS A 111 -7.51 -6.63 13.77
CA LYS A 111 -6.93 -5.32 14.08
C LYS A 111 -7.97 -4.21 14.17
N ALA A 112 -9.06 -4.31 13.41
CA ALA A 112 -10.21 -3.40 13.54
C ALA A 112 -11.15 -3.78 14.72
N SER A 113 -10.91 -4.91 15.39
CA SER A 113 -11.81 -5.49 16.41
C SER A 113 -13.25 -5.67 15.90
N ASN A 114 -13.42 -6.00 14.63
CA ASN A 114 -14.71 -6.22 14.00
C ASN A 114 -14.66 -7.40 13.03
N LYS A 115 -15.22 -8.54 13.47
CA LYS A 115 -15.25 -9.80 12.72
C LYS A 115 -16.14 -9.77 11.46
N LYS A 116 -16.98 -8.76 11.29
CA LYS A 116 -17.90 -8.65 10.14
C LYS A 116 -17.30 -7.89 8.96
N LEU A 117 -16.21 -7.14 9.17
CA LEU A 117 -15.60 -6.34 8.11
C LEU A 117 -15.13 -7.20 6.94
N THR A 118 -15.32 -6.69 5.74
CA THR A 118 -14.82 -7.31 4.51
C THR A 118 -14.04 -6.26 3.72
N PRO A 119 -12.79 -6.56 3.31
CA PRO A 119 -12.00 -5.64 2.49
C PRO A 119 -12.45 -5.66 1.03
N VAL A 120 -12.51 -4.49 0.42
CA VAL A 120 -12.57 -4.26 -1.02
C VAL A 120 -11.25 -3.64 -1.45
N PHE A 121 -10.49 -4.34 -2.30
CA PHE A 121 -9.18 -3.88 -2.78
C PHE A 121 -9.34 -2.99 -4.01
N VAL A 122 -8.59 -1.88 -4.05
CA VAL A 122 -8.46 -0.92 -5.16
C VAL A 122 -7.01 -0.47 -5.26
N ASN A 123 -6.64 0.39 -6.22
CA ASN A 123 -5.24 0.74 -6.48
C ASN A 123 -4.72 1.83 -5.55
N SER A 124 -5.55 2.82 -5.22
CA SER A 124 -5.11 4.02 -4.51
C SER A 124 -6.02 4.44 -3.34
N GLY A 125 -5.54 5.38 -2.52
CA GLY A 125 -6.35 5.97 -1.44
C GLY A 125 -7.51 6.83 -1.96
N ALA A 126 -7.30 7.53 -3.09
CA ALA A 126 -8.37 8.31 -3.73
C ALA A 126 -9.48 7.38 -4.25
N GLU A 127 -9.12 6.26 -4.89
CA GLU A 127 -10.09 5.23 -5.29
C GLU A 127 -10.78 4.59 -4.07
N ALA A 128 -10.07 4.37 -2.97
CA ALA A 128 -10.67 3.78 -1.77
C ALA A 128 -11.75 4.71 -1.19
N ASN A 129 -11.46 6.02 -1.11
CA ASN A 129 -12.43 7.02 -0.67
C ASN A 129 -13.61 7.17 -1.66
N GLU A 130 -13.37 7.18 -2.97
CA GLU A 130 -14.43 7.19 -4.00
C GLU A 130 -15.33 5.96 -3.90
N VAL A 131 -14.75 4.76 -3.78
CA VAL A 131 -15.52 3.51 -3.66
C VAL A 131 -16.33 3.47 -2.36
N ALA A 132 -15.78 3.96 -1.24
CA ALA A 132 -16.53 4.13 0.00
C ALA A 132 -17.70 5.11 -0.17
N LEU A 133 -17.46 6.26 -0.81
CA LEU A 133 -18.49 7.24 -1.13
C LEU A 133 -19.57 6.67 -2.06
N ILE A 134 -19.20 5.90 -3.09
CA ILE A 134 -20.14 5.24 -3.99
C ILE A 134 -21.05 4.27 -3.21
N MET A 135 -20.46 3.47 -2.32
CA MET A 135 -21.24 2.55 -1.47
C MET A 135 -22.18 3.30 -0.53
N ALA A 136 -21.72 4.40 0.08
CA ALA A 136 -22.54 5.29 0.90
C ALA A 136 -23.68 5.90 0.08
N TYR A 137 -23.38 6.45 -1.10
CA TYR A 137 -24.37 7.01 -2.03
C TYR A 137 -25.44 5.97 -2.37
N LYS A 138 -25.08 4.73 -2.71
CA LYS A 138 -26.07 3.68 -3.04
C LYS A 138 -26.98 3.28 -1.88
N LYS A 139 -26.53 3.45 -0.64
CA LYS A 139 -27.29 3.08 0.57
C LYS A 139 -27.97 4.27 1.26
N ARG A 140 -27.75 5.49 0.78
CA ARG A 140 -28.22 6.72 1.41
C ARG A 140 -29.71 6.66 1.73
N ALA A 141 -30.07 7.09 2.94
CA ALA A 141 -31.46 7.14 3.38
C ALA A 141 -32.27 8.19 2.60
N HIS A 142 -31.63 9.31 2.26
CA HIS A 142 -32.23 10.43 1.51
C HIS A 142 -31.82 10.35 0.05
N THR A 143 -32.71 9.87 -0.83
CA THR A 143 -32.37 9.62 -2.25
C THR A 143 -32.02 10.88 -3.04
N ALA A 144 -32.48 12.05 -2.59
CA ALA A 144 -32.10 13.35 -3.17
C ALA A 144 -30.71 13.85 -2.72
N ALA A 145 -30.11 13.25 -1.68
CA ALA A 145 -28.81 13.67 -1.19
C ALA A 145 -27.70 13.36 -2.21
N ASN A 146 -26.94 14.38 -2.59
CA ASN A 146 -25.89 14.34 -3.59
C ASN A 146 -24.60 15.05 -3.16
N GLN A 147 -24.56 15.60 -1.94
CA GLN A 147 -23.40 16.31 -1.40
C GLN A 147 -22.66 15.51 -0.32
N ILE A 148 -21.43 15.92 -0.06
CA ILE A 148 -20.52 15.31 0.91
C ILE A 148 -20.17 16.36 1.97
N ILE A 149 -19.92 15.93 3.21
CA ILE A 149 -19.35 16.76 4.25
C ILE A 149 -17.89 16.34 4.48
N ALA A 150 -16.98 17.31 4.63
CA ALA A 150 -15.61 17.09 5.06
C ALA A 150 -15.18 18.20 6.02
N PHE A 151 -13.93 18.16 6.48
CA PHE A 151 -13.41 19.09 7.47
C PHE A 151 -12.35 20.02 6.89
N GLU A 152 -12.36 21.29 7.31
CA GLU A 152 -11.31 22.25 6.96
C GLU A 152 -9.92 21.66 7.24
N GLY A 153 -8.96 21.82 6.34
CA GLY A 153 -7.61 21.25 6.41
C GLY A 153 -7.45 19.82 5.86
N SER A 154 -8.55 19.14 5.48
CA SER A 154 -8.51 17.74 5.03
C SER A 154 -7.78 17.52 3.70
N PHE A 155 -7.32 16.28 3.51
CA PHE A 155 -6.85 15.77 2.22
C PHE A 155 -7.33 14.33 1.99
N HIS A 156 -8.27 14.14 1.06
CA HIS A 156 -8.91 12.83 0.82
C HIS A 156 -8.55 12.19 -0.52
N GLY A 157 -7.64 12.79 -1.27
CA GLY A 157 -7.26 12.31 -2.58
C GLY A 157 -7.61 13.31 -3.67
N ARG A 158 -7.50 12.84 -4.91
CA ARG A 158 -7.47 13.72 -6.08
C ARG A 158 -8.30 13.19 -7.24
N PHE A 159 -9.18 12.22 -6.98
CA PHE A 159 -10.30 11.91 -7.86
C PHE A 159 -11.38 12.99 -7.67
N LEU A 160 -12.37 13.15 -8.56
CA LEU A 160 -13.22 14.33 -8.56
C LEU A 160 -13.91 14.57 -7.22
N SER A 161 -14.66 13.59 -6.68
CA SER A 161 -15.39 13.77 -5.43
C SER A 161 -14.42 13.90 -4.24
N THR A 162 -13.34 13.12 -4.22
CA THR A 162 -12.32 13.20 -3.16
C THR A 162 -11.48 14.49 -3.22
N LEU A 163 -11.30 15.08 -4.39
CA LEU A 163 -10.69 16.38 -4.61
C LEU A 163 -11.63 17.49 -4.17
N PHE A 164 -12.94 17.33 -4.39
CA PHE A 164 -13.96 18.23 -3.85
C PHE A 164 -13.96 18.20 -2.32
N SER A 165 -13.68 17.04 -1.73
CA SER A 165 -13.55 16.89 -0.28
C SER A 165 -12.15 17.24 0.27
N THR A 166 -11.18 17.56 -0.58
CA THR A 166 -9.86 18.06 -0.16
C THR A 166 -9.92 19.58 0.06
N TRP A 167 -9.42 20.07 1.20
CA TRP A 167 -9.62 21.46 1.63
C TRP A 167 -9.01 22.52 0.71
N ASN A 168 -7.82 22.28 0.15
CA ASN A 168 -7.06 23.30 -0.55
C ASN A 168 -7.80 23.88 -1.79
N PRO A 169 -8.22 25.17 -1.76
CA PRO A 169 -9.02 25.76 -2.83
C PRO A 169 -8.34 25.74 -4.20
N SER A 170 -7.04 26.09 -4.26
CA SER A 170 -6.27 26.11 -5.52
C SER A 170 -6.23 24.76 -6.24
N LYS A 171 -6.37 23.67 -5.48
CA LYS A 171 -6.41 22.30 -6.01
C LYS A 171 -7.82 21.88 -6.42
N ARG A 172 -8.84 22.35 -5.71
CA ARG A 172 -10.22 21.90 -5.81
C ARG A 172 -11.06 22.75 -6.77
N GLU A 173 -11.04 24.06 -6.58
CA GLU A 173 -11.90 25.02 -7.28
C GLU A 173 -11.78 24.92 -8.80
N PRO A 174 -10.63 24.65 -9.42
CA PRO A 174 -10.54 24.46 -10.87
C PRO A 174 -11.27 23.23 -11.43
N TYR A 175 -11.81 22.34 -10.59
CA TYR A 175 -12.47 21.10 -11.03
C TYR A 175 -13.89 20.91 -10.48
N GLN A 176 -14.32 21.70 -9.50
CA GLN A 176 -15.67 21.62 -8.92
C GLN A 176 -16.77 21.69 -10.00
N ILE A 177 -17.79 20.85 -9.82
CA ILE A 177 -18.99 20.77 -10.63
C ILE A 177 -20.16 21.23 -9.75
N ASP A 178 -20.94 22.17 -10.26
CA ASP A 178 -22.07 22.77 -9.54
C ASP A 178 -23.06 21.70 -9.06
N GLY A 179 -23.49 21.81 -7.80
CA GLY A 179 -24.40 20.87 -7.15
C GLY A 179 -23.75 19.59 -6.59
N HIS A 180 -22.44 19.41 -6.78
CA HIS A 180 -21.66 18.27 -6.27
C HIS A 180 -20.53 18.70 -5.32
N GLU A 181 -20.63 19.90 -4.76
CA GLU A 181 -19.63 20.46 -3.85
C GLU A 181 -19.60 19.71 -2.52
N THR A 182 -18.48 19.85 -1.81
CA THR A 182 -18.36 19.40 -0.42
C THR A 182 -18.59 20.57 0.52
N THR A 183 -19.43 20.36 1.55
CA THR A 183 -19.57 21.29 2.66
C THR A 183 -18.43 21.06 3.66
N PHE A 184 -17.72 22.12 4.03
CA PHE A 184 -16.62 22.04 4.99
C PHE A 184 -17.05 22.51 6.38
N ILE A 185 -16.80 21.67 7.37
CA ILE A 185 -16.99 21.96 8.80
C ILE A 185 -15.63 22.27 9.42
N LYS A 186 -15.59 23.19 10.38
CA LYS A 186 -14.34 23.49 11.09
C LYS A 186 -13.80 22.26 11.81
N TYR A 187 -12.54 21.89 11.57
CA TYR A 187 -11.89 20.79 12.29
C TYR A 187 -11.45 21.25 13.68
N PRO A 188 -11.91 20.60 14.77
CA PRO A 188 -11.50 20.96 16.13
C PRO A 188 -10.12 20.37 16.43
N GLU A 189 -9.09 21.19 16.23
CA GLU A 189 -7.70 20.78 16.46
C GLU A 189 -7.24 21.00 17.91
N THR A 190 -6.42 20.09 18.41
CA THR A 190 -5.53 20.34 19.56
C THR A 190 -4.13 20.72 19.05
N LYS A 191 -3.45 21.62 19.76
CA LYS A 191 -2.06 22.04 19.47
C LYS A 191 -1.00 21.15 20.15
N SER A 192 -1.42 20.05 20.75
CA SER A 192 -0.56 19.05 21.39
C SER A 192 -0.93 17.64 20.93
N ASP A 193 -0.14 16.65 21.32
CA ASP A 193 -0.48 15.24 21.17
C ASP A 193 -1.28 14.67 22.37
N GLN A 194 -1.81 15.55 23.23
CA GLN A 194 -2.82 15.18 24.23
C GLN A 194 -4.22 15.30 23.61
N PHE A 195 -4.70 14.19 23.06
CA PHE A 195 -6.00 14.11 22.38
C PHE A 195 -6.90 12.99 22.92
N LEU A 196 -6.47 12.30 23.98
CA LEU A 196 -7.23 11.25 24.65
C LEU A 196 -7.71 11.75 26.00
N PHE A 197 -9.03 11.86 26.14
CA PHE A 197 -9.70 12.36 27.34
C PHE A 197 -10.64 11.31 27.91
N GLU A 198 -10.84 11.35 29.23
CA GLU A 198 -11.96 10.65 29.84
C GLU A 198 -13.27 11.31 29.37
N ILE A 199 -14.23 10.50 28.93
CA ILE A 199 -15.48 10.98 28.34
C ILE A 199 -16.59 10.91 29.39
N ASP A 200 -17.21 12.06 29.68
CA ASP A 200 -18.40 12.13 30.52
C ASP A 200 -19.54 11.30 29.91
N SER A 201 -20.16 10.43 30.71
CA SER A 201 -21.32 9.65 30.26
C SER A 201 -22.49 10.52 29.76
N GLU A 202 -22.70 11.71 30.33
CA GLU A 202 -23.75 12.63 29.86
C GLU A 202 -23.41 13.24 28.49
N TRP A 203 -22.13 13.37 28.13
CA TRP A 203 -21.71 13.80 26.80
C TRP A 203 -22.16 12.79 25.75
N THR A 204 -21.93 11.49 26.00
CA THR A 204 -22.35 10.43 25.07
C THR A 204 -23.88 10.39 24.90
N LYS A 205 -24.63 10.43 25.99
CA LYS A 205 -26.11 10.44 25.97
C LYS A 205 -26.68 11.65 25.24
N LEU A 206 -26.03 12.81 25.33
CA LEU A 206 -26.44 14.02 24.64
C LEU A 206 -26.41 13.82 23.12
N TRP A 207 -25.30 13.32 22.58
CA TRP A 207 -25.10 13.14 21.14
C TRP A 207 -25.80 11.90 20.57
N GLU A 208 -26.17 10.93 21.40
CA GLU A 208 -27.06 9.82 21.03
C GLU A 208 -28.48 10.25 20.69
N ASN A 209 -28.96 11.34 21.29
CA ASN A 209 -30.31 11.84 21.05
C ASN A 209 -30.30 13.34 20.72
N PRO A 210 -29.80 13.70 19.52
CA PRO A 210 -29.72 15.10 19.10
C PRO A 210 -31.09 15.75 18.89
N PHE A 211 -32.17 14.95 18.88
CA PHE A 211 -33.54 15.41 18.68
C PHE A 211 -34.29 15.68 19.99
N ALA A 212 -33.65 15.52 21.15
CA ALA A 212 -34.27 15.77 22.44
C ALA A 212 -34.67 17.24 22.62
N GLN A 213 -35.85 17.51 23.20
CA GLN A 213 -36.33 18.88 23.43
C GLN A 213 -35.38 19.72 24.31
N ASN A 214 -34.65 19.08 25.20
CA ASN A 214 -33.67 19.73 26.09
C ASN A 214 -32.22 19.64 25.59
N PHE A 215 -31.98 19.25 24.32
CA PHE A 215 -30.64 19.12 23.74
C PHE A 215 -29.84 20.42 23.91
N GLU A 216 -30.38 21.56 23.49
CA GLU A 216 -29.70 22.86 23.59
C GLU A 216 -29.40 23.26 25.04
N ALA A 217 -30.34 23.02 25.96
CA ALA A 217 -30.14 23.33 27.38
C ALA A 217 -29.02 22.49 27.98
N LYS A 218 -28.95 21.19 27.67
CA LYS A 218 -27.88 20.30 28.13
C LYS A 218 -26.54 20.62 27.49
N LEU A 219 -26.53 20.97 26.20
CA LEU A 219 -25.30 21.37 25.52
C LEU A 219 -24.74 22.66 26.11
N ALA A 220 -25.60 23.62 26.47
CA ALA A 220 -25.20 24.85 27.15
C ALA A 220 -24.55 24.60 28.52
N ASP A 221 -24.90 23.51 29.23
CA ASP A 221 -24.24 23.14 30.48
C ASP A 221 -22.78 22.72 30.27
N PHE A 222 -22.47 22.03 29.16
CA PHE A 222 -21.07 21.74 28.77
C PHE A 222 -20.31 23.01 28.40
N GLU A 223 -20.95 24.00 27.77
CA GLU A 223 -20.31 25.25 27.34
C GLU A 223 -19.89 26.15 28.51
N LYS A 224 -20.63 26.16 29.63
CA LYS A 224 -20.37 27.04 30.78
C LYS A 224 -18.95 26.91 31.33
N ASN A 225 -18.42 25.68 31.37
CA ASN A 225 -17.10 25.36 31.93
C ASN A 225 -16.10 24.84 30.89
N ALA A 226 -16.43 24.95 29.60
CA ALA A 226 -15.57 24.44 28.54
C ALA A 226 -14.23 25.20 28.46
N ASP A 227 -13.13 24.49 28.24
CA ASP A 227 -11.88 25.11 27.79
C ASP A 227 -11.97 25.49 26.30
N GLU A 228 -10.91 26.07 25.74
CA GLU A 228 -10.90 26.48 24.32
C GLU A 228 -11.11 25.29 23.36
N LEU A 229 -10.52 24.14 23.68
CA LEU A 229 -10.63 22.93 22.86
C LEU A 229 -12.07 22.38 22.86
N LEU A 230 -12.68 22.20 24.03
CA LEU A 230 -14.07 21.76 24.13
C LEU A 230 -15.03 22.75 23.47
N ARG A 231 -14.80 24.07 23.60
CA ARG A 231 -15.61 25.07 22.89
C ARG A 231 -15.50 24.91 21.37
N SER A 232 -14.31 24.66 20.84
CA SER A 232 -14.10 24.42 19.41
C SER A 232 -14.78 23.13 18.95
N GLU A 233 -14.74 22.07 19.75
CA GLU A 233 -15.43 20.80 19.45
C GLU A 233 -16.95 20.98 19.43
N ILE A 234 -17.52 21.65 20.43
CA ILE A 234 -18.95 21.96 20.50
C ILE A 234 -19.37 22.79 19.29
N ALA A 235 -18.60 23.82 18.93
CA ALA A 235 -18.88 24.66 17.77
C ALA A 235 -18.89 23.86 16.46
N SER A 236 -17.89 22.99 16.27
CA SER A 236 -17.79 22.09 15.11
C SER A 236 -18.99 21.15 15.03
N LEU A 237 -19.36 20.50 16.14
CA LEU A 237 -20.48 19.57 16.20
C LEU A 237 -21.84 20.26 16.04
N LYS A 238 -22.00 21.49 16.55
CA LYS A 238 -23.19 22.32 16.31
C LYS A 238 -23.33 22.65 14.82
N GLN A 239 -22.25 23.08 14.17
CA GLN A 239 -22.24 23.35 12.73
C GLN A 239 -22.62 22.09 11.93
N LEU A 240 -22.05 20.94 12.29
CA LEU A 240 -22.39 19.66 11.68
C LEU A 240 -23.86 19.29 11.90
N HIS A 241 -24.37 19.46 13.11
CA HIS A 241 -25.77 19.19 13.44
C HIS A 241 -26.71 20.05 12.57
N GLU A 242 -26.47 21.35 12.43
CA GLU A 242 -27.28 22.20 11.55
C GLU A 242 -27.20 21.77 10.08
N THR A 243 -26.00 21.44 9.59
CA THR A 243 -25.80 20.98 8.21
C THR A 243 -26.58 19.70 7.92
N LEU A 244 -26.58 18.74 8.86
CA LEU A 244 -27.29 17.46 8.69
C LEU A 244 -28.81 17.61 8.60
N LYS A 245 -29.39 18.69 9.15
CA LYS A 245 -30.85 18.96 9.04
C LYS A 245 -31.31 19.24 7.62
N GLU A 246 -30.40 19.62 6.72
CA GLU A 246 -30.72 19.92 5.31
C GLU A 246 -31.07 18.66 4.51
N ASN A 247 -30.62 17.47 4.95
CA ASN A 247 -30.82 16.18 4.27
C ASN A 247 -30.28 16.12 2.82
N THR A 248 -29.32 16.98 2.48
CA THR A 248 -28.65 17.05 1.16
C THR A 248 -27.35 16.23 1.11
N HIS A 249 -26.82 15.84 2.28
CA HIS A 249 -25.56 15.10 2.39
C HIS A 249 -25.76 13.61 2.62
N PHE A 250 -24.97 12.78 1.93
CA PHE A 250 -25.05 11.32 2.07
C PHE A 250 -23.88 10.70 2.82
N ALA A 251 -22.77 11.42 2.99
CA ALA A 251 -21.58 10.93 3.69
C ALA A 251 -20.76 12.05 4.33
N ILE A 252 -20.00 11.69 5.37
CA ILE A 252 -18.94 12.50 5.98
C ILE A 252 -17.60 11.80 5.80
N LEU A 253 -16.59 12.53 5.30
CA LEU A 253 -15.20 12.09 5.28
C LEU A 253 -14.42 12.77 6.41
N VAL A 254 -13.69 11.97 7.18
CA VAL A 254 -12.87 12.47 8.30
C VAL A 254 -11.57 11.69 8.40
N GLU A 255 -10.45 12.40 8.50
CA GLU A 255 -9.18 11.80 8.93
C GLU A 255 -9.16 11.75 10.48
N PRO A 256 -8.75 10.63 11.11
CA PRO A 256 -8.51 10.61 12.57
C PRO A 256 -7.47 11.62 13.04
N MET A 257 -6.49 11.87 12.17
CA MET A 257 -5.48 12.93 12.30
C MET A 257 -5.26 13.50 10.89
N GLN A 258 -5.50 14.80 10.70
CA GLN A 258 -5.28 15.44 9.40
C GLN A 258 -3.79 15.55 9.11
N CYS A 259 -3.32 14.73 8.17
CA CYS A 259 -1.88 14.57 7.92
C CYS A 259 -1.30 15.68 7.03
N GLU A 260 -1.95 15.95 5.90
CA GLU A 260 -1.51 17.01 4.96
C GLU A 260 -1.88 18.41 5.48
N GLY A 261 -2.92 18.50 6.31
CA GLY A 261 -3.46 19.76 6.84
C GLY A 261 -2.60 20.44 7.90
N GLY A 262 -1.51 19.81 8.37
CA GLY A 262 -0.62 20.35 9.39
C GLY A 262 -0.37 19.42 10.57
N ASP A 263 -0.54 18.10 10.41
CA ASP A 263 -0.50 17.14 11.52
C ASP A 263 -1.44 17.57 12.65
N ARG A 264 -2.71 17.81 12.30
CA ARG A 264 -3.73 18.32 13.22
C ARG A 264 -4.47 17.12 13.84
N TYR A 265 -4.54 17.11 15.17
CA TYR A 265 -5.17 16.04 15.93
C TYR A 265 -6.53 16.52 16.45
N SER A 266 -7.52 15.64 16.45
CA SER A 266 -8.79 15.83 17.15
C SER A 266 -8.97 14.78 18.24
N THR A 267 -9.86 15.06 19.18
CA THR A 267 -9.98 14.25 20.39
C THR A 267 -10.90 13.04 20.23
N ASN A 268 -10.67 12.01 21.05
CA ASN A 268 -11.61 10.89 21.17
C ASN A 268 -13.03 11.36 21.55
N ARG A 269 -13.15 12.37 22.43
CA ARG A 269 -14.43 13.00 22.82
C ARG A 269 -15.21 13.54 21.61
N PHE A 270 -14.53 14.21 20.69
CA PHE A 270 -15.12 14.69 19.44
C PHE A 270 -15.53 13.53 18.52
N HIS A 271 -14.66 12.54 18.32
CA HIS A 271 -14.95 11.41 17.43
C HIS A 271 -16.12 10.54 17.93
N VAL A 272 -16.30 10.39 19.24
CA VAL A 272 -17.47 9.72 19.82
C VAL A 272 -18.75 10.50 19.49
N ALA A 273 -18.77 11.81 19.76
CA ALA A 273 -19.93 12.66 19.46
C ALA A 273 -20.26 12.69 17.96
N LEU A 274 -19.24 12.79 17.09
CA LEU A 274 -19.38 12.74 15.64
C LEU A 274 -20.09 11.46 15.19
N ASN A 275 -19.62 10.28 15.62
CA ASN A 275 -20.23 9.02 15.22
C ASN A 275 -21.68 8.88 15.71
N LEU A 276 -21.96 9.30 16.94
CA LEU A 276 -23.30 9.25 17.54
C LEU A 276 -24.28 10.16 16.82
N LEU A 277 -23.88 11.41 16.56
CA LEU A 277 -24.67 12.39 15.83
C LEU A 277 -25.01 11.88 14.42
N VAL A 278 -24.00 11.43 13.68
CA VAL A 278 -24.14 11.00 12.29
C VAL A 278 -25.02 9.76 12.15
N LYS A 279 -24.87 8.81 13.09
CA LYS A 279 -25.73 7.62 13.18
C LYS A 279 -27.21 8.00 13.37
N SER A 280 -27.51 9.01 14.17
CA SER A 280 -28.88 9.50 14.40
C SER A 280 -29.53 10.08 13.14
N TYR A 281 -28.73 10.64 12.22
CA TYR A 281 -29.18 11.17 10.92
C TYR A 281 -29.12 10.14 9.78
N LYS A 282 -28.66 8.91 10.03
CA LYS A 282 -28.49 7.86 8.99
C LYS A 282 -27.62 8.29 7.81
N VAL A 283 -26.60 9.11 8.10
CA VAL A 283 -25.55 9.49 7.15
C VAL A 283 -24.35 8.57 7.38
N SER A 284 -23.64 8.19 6.31
CA SER A 284 -22.46 7.34 6.44
C SER A 284 -21.25 8.14 6.92
N VAL A 285 -20.44 7.56 7.82
CA VAL A 285 -19.13 8.13 8.19
C VAL A 285 -18.01 7.27 7.60
N ILE A 286 -17.09 7.93 6.90
CA ILE A 286 -15.92 7.33 6.26
C ILE A 286 -14.70 7.84 7.00
N TYR A 287 -14.01 6.93 7.67
CA TYR A 287 -12.73 7.21 8.32
C TYR A 287 -11.61 7.03 7.30
N ASP A 288 -11.02 8.15 6.88
CA ASP A 288 -9.87 8.18 6.00
C ASP A 288 -8.60 7.86 6.80
N GLU A 289 -8.21 6.58 6.75
CA GLU A 289 -6.98 6.07 7.32
C GLU A 289 -5.92 5.77 6.25
N VAL A 290 -6.00 6.44 5.10
CA VAL A 290 -5.02 6.29 4.01
C VAL A 290 -3.59 6.51 4.51
N GLN A 291 -3.38 7.47 5.41
CA GLN A 291 -2.06 7.77 5.97
C GLN A 291 -1.85 7.26 7.40
N THR A 292 -2.89 7.33 8.23
CA THR A 292 -2.82 7.03 9.68
C THR A 292 -2.87 5.53 9.98
N GLY A 293 -3.47 4.74 9.10
CA GLY A 293 -3.55 3.29 9.25
C GLY A 293 -2.20 2.58 9.13
N PHE A 294 -2.23 1.29 9.47
CA PHE A 294 -1.08 0.38 9.46
C PHE A 294 0.06 0.85 10.36
N GLY A 295 -0.27 1.23 11.61
CA GLY A 295 0.72 1.50 12.65
C GLY A 295 1.49 2.81 12.46
N LEU A 296 0.85 3.87 11.94
CA LEU A 296 1.48 5.20 11.97
C LEU A 296 1.58 5.73 13.40
N GLY A 297 0.46 5.65 14.13
CA GLY A 297 0.40 5.90 15.57
C GLY A 297 0.86 4.67 16.34
N ARG A 298 0.22 4.39 17.48
CA ARG A 298 0.48 3.18 18.27
C ARG A 298 -0.31 1.98 17.76
N ASP A 299 -1.64 2.13 17.66
CA ASP A 299 -2.53 1.07 17.19
C ASP A 299 -2.40 0.83 15.68
N PHE A 300 -2.78 -0.37 15.24
CA PHE A 300 -2.76 -0.73 13.82
C PHE A 300 -3.65 0.20 12.99
N PHE A 301 -4.86 0.50 13.47
CA PHE A 301 -5.71 1.57 12.94
C PHE A 301 -5.84 2.66 13.99
N TRP A 302 -5.71 3.91 13.57
CA TRP A 302 -5.69 5.07 14.47
C TRP A 302 -7.01 5.24 15.22
N HIS A 303 -8.16 5.00 14.58
CA HIS A 303 -9.45 5.15 15.27
C HIS A 303 -9.60 4.22 16.48
N ARG A 304 -8.84 3.12 16.55
CA ARG A 304 -8.85 2.21 17.70
C ARG A 304 -8.28 2.88 18.95
N THR A 305 -7.35 3.81 18.80
CA THR A 305 -6.79 4.60 19.89
C THR A 305 -7.85 5.45 20.60
N PHE A 306 -8.93 5.82 19.91
CA PHE A 306 -10.01 6.61 20.50
C PHE A 306 -10.96 5.81 21.40
N ASP A 307 -10.91 4.47 21.38
CA ASP A 307 -11.82 3.58 22.13
C ASP A 307 -13.30 3.99 22.01
N LEU A 308 -13.76 4.18 20.77
CA LEU A 308 -15.08 4.74 20.48
C LEU A 308 -16.20 3.85 21.05
N LYS A 309 -16.95 4.35 22.02
CA LYS A 309 -18.05 3.63 22.69
C LYS A 309 -19.31 4.50 22.81
N ASP A 310 -20.45 3.83 22.79
CA ASP A 310 -21.75 4.44 23.09
C ASP A 310 -21.99 4.51 24.62
N SER A 311 -23.12 5.10 25.04
CA SER A 311 -23.44 5.26 26.47
C SER A 311 -23.69 3.93 27.22
N GLN A 312 -23.85 2.84 26.49
CA GLN A 312 -24.00 1.48 27.02
C GLN A 312 -22.68 0.70 27.01
N GLY A 313 -21.59 1.32 26.54
CA GLY A 313 -20.28 0.70 26.43
C GLY A 313 -20.11 -0.19 25.19
N ASN A 314 -21.07 -0.20 24.25
CA ASN A 314 -20.91 -0.94 23.01
C ASN A 314 -19.91 -0.21 22.10
N GLN A 315 -19.10 -0.99 21.39
CA GLN A 315 -18.16 -0.45 20.41
C GLN A 315 -18.90 0.29 19.29
N LEU A 316 -18.53 1.55 19.07
CA LEU A 316 -18.86 2.31 17.88
C LEU A 316 -17.77 2.08 16.84
N ASN A 317 -18.17 1.58 15.67
CA ASN A 317 -17.27 1.41 14.53
C ASN A 317 -17.71 2.35 13.42
N PRO A 318 -16.77 2.99 12.69
CA PRO A 318 -17.10 3.70 11.47
C PRO A 318 -17.70 2.75 10.44
N GLU A 319 -18.58 3.25 9.56
CA GLU A 319 -19.23 2.41 8.54
C GLU A 319 -18.24 1.97 7.45
N TYR A 320 -17.32 2.86 7.10
CA TYR A 320 -16.23 2.61 6.17
C TYR A 320 -14.90 3.07 6.77
N ILE A 321 -13.87 2.23 6.64
CA ILE A 321 -12.47 2.61 6.89
C ILE A 321 -11.74 2.49 5.56
N THR A 322 -11.08 3.54 5.12
CA THR A 322 -10.29 3.52 3.89
C THR A 322 -8.81 3.54 4.22
N CYS A 323 -8.01 2.77 3.50
CA CYS A 323 -6.58 2.63 3.72
C CYS A 323 -5.85 2.65 2.38
N ALA A 324 -4.63 3.16 2.34
CA ALA A 324 -3.69 2.99 1.24
C ALA A 324 -2.27 3.19 1.78
N LYS A 325 -1.34 3.76 0.99
CA LYS A 325 0.04 4.03 1.40
C LYS A 325 0.69 2.80 2.05
N LYS A 326 0.83 2.77 3.39
CA LYS A 326 1.35 1.63 4.17
C LYS A 326 0.57 0.33 3.94
N ALA A 327 -0.71 0.40 3.60
CA ALA A 327 -1.50 -0.77 3.21
C ALA A 327 -1.06 -1.40 1.88
N GLN A 328 -0.17 -0.74 1.13
CA GLN A 328 0.39 -1.14 -0.16
C GLN A 328 -0.61 -1.24 -1.32
N SER A 329 -1.89 -1.42 -1.04
CA SER A 329 -3.04 -1.28 -1.95
C SER A 329 -4.04 -0.30 -1.35
N GLY A 330 -4.91 0.28 -2.18
CA GLY A 330 -6.14 0.88 -1.64
C GLY A 330 -7.05 -0.20 -1.07
N ILE A 331 -7.65 0.03 0.09
CA ILE A 331 -8.55 -0.90 0.78
C ILE A 331 -9.73 -0.13 1.34
N VAL A 332 -10.95 -0.63 1.14
CA VAL A 332 -12.14 -0.19 1.87
C VAL A 332 -12.62 -1.32 2.76
N LEU A 333 -12.69 -1.09 4.07
CA LEU A 333 -13.26 -2.04 5.04
C LEU A 333 -14.69 -1.62 5.37
N THR A 334 -15.65 -2.54 5.21
CA THR A 334 -17.04 -2.34 5.62
C THR A 334 -17.71 -3.68 5.95
N GLU A 335 -18.75 -3.68 6.79
CA GLU A 335 -19.49 -4.90 7.13
C GLU A 335 -20.31 -5.45 5.96
N ASN A 336 -20.79 -4.56 5.08
CA ASN A 336 -21.74 -4.91 4.02
C ASN A 336 -21.28 -4.34 2.68
N PRO A 337 -20.21 -4.89 2.07
CA PRO A 337 -19.76 -4.40 0.76
C PRO A 337 -20.87 -4.61 -0.29
N CYS A 338 -21.23 -3.56 -1.00
CA CYS A 338 -22.16 -3.62 -2.14
C CYS A 338 -21.46 -3.23 -3.47
N TRP A 339 -20.13 -3.22 -3.44
CA TRP A 339 -19.25 -2.89 -4.56
C TRP A 339 -18.18 -3.95 -4.67
N GLU A 340 -18.00 -4.50 -5.86
CA GLU A 340 -16.95 -5.47 -6.16
C GLU A 340 -15.91 -4.82 -7.08
N ASN A 341 -14.63 -5.05 -6.82
CA ASN A 341 -13.55 -4.56 -7.66
C ASN A 341 -12.53 -5.67 -7.96
N ASN A 342 -12.17 -5.80 -9.25
CA ASN A 342 -11.12 -6.69 -9.73
C ASN A 342 -9.98 -5.91 -10.44
N GLU A 343 -10.06 -4.58 -10.46
CA GLU A 343 -9.00 -3.68 -10.92
C GLU A 343 -8.11 -3.33 -9.74
N PHE A 344 -7.28 -4.28 -9.33
CA PHE A 344 -6.19 -4.09 -8.38
C PHE A 344 -5.00 -4.95 -8.80
N GLN A 345 -3.82 -4.65 -8.26
CA GLN A 345 -2.62 -5.40 -8.55
C GLN A 345 -2.33 -6.38 -7.39
N THR A 346 -2.14 -7.66 -7.73
CA THR A 346 -1.94 -8.75 -6.75
C THR A 346 -0.67 -8.63 -5.92
N SER A 347 0.46 -8.22 -6.49
CA SER A 347 1.69 -7.96 -5.73
C SER A 347 1.52 -6.84 -4.70
N SER A 348 0.73 -5.80 -4.97
CA SER A 348 0.39 -4.74 -4.00
C SER A 348 -0.44 -5.29 -2.84
N VAL A 349 -1.40 -6.17 -3.10
CA VAL A 349 -2.18 -6.83 -2.04
C VAL A 349 -1.31 -7.79 -1.21
N ILE A 350 -0.48 -8.62 -1.87
CA ILE A 350 0.45 -9.54 -1.20
C ILE A 350 1.49 -8.77 -0.36
N ARG A 351 2.06 -7.70 -0.91
CA ARG A 351 2.99 -6.80 -0.21
C ARG A 351 2.31 -6.14 0.99
N GLY A 352 1.05 -5.74 0.84
CA GLY A 352 0.20 -5.21 1.92
C GLY A 352 -0.02 -6.20 3.04
N TYR A 353 -0.26 -7.47 2.70
CA TYR A 353 -0.36 -8.57 3.65
C TYR A 353 0.93 -8.76 4.46
N TYR A 354 2.08 -8.84 3.79
CA TYR A 354 3.36 -8.98 4.47
C TYR A 354 3.73 -7.78 5.33
N GLN A 355 3.43 -6.57 4.83
CA GLN A 355 3.62 -5.35 5.60
C GLN A 355 2.73 -5.34 6.86
N ALA A 356 1.47 -5.75 6.74
CA ALA A 356 0.55 -5.82 7.87
C ALA A 356 1.04 -6.79 8.96
N ILE A 357 1.44 -8.00 8.58
CA ILE A 357 1.96 -9.00 9.52
C ILE A 357 3.19 -8.44 10.23
N ALA A 358 4.17 -7.93 9.49
CA ALA A 358 5.42 -7.49 10.08
C ALA A 358 5.26 -6.25 10.98
N ILE A 359 4.43 -5.28 10.59
CA ILE A 359 4.14 -4.10 11.42
C ILE A 359 3.45 -4.50 12.73
N ASP A 360 2.50 -5.43 12.68
CA ASP A 360 1.78 -5.93 13.86
C ASP A 360 2.73 -6.50 14.93
N GLN A 361 3.85 -7.10 14.52
CA GLN A 361 4.88 -7.62 15.42
C GLN A 361 5.77 -6.52 16.04
N LEU A 362 5.71 -5.27 15.56
CA LEU A 362 6.66 -4.21 15.88
C LEU A 362 6.09 -3.10 16.78
N ARG A 363 4.92 -3.30 17.40
CA ARG A 363 4.28 -2.26 18.26
C ARG A 363 5.18 -1.74 19.40
N TYR A 364 6.01 -2.60 20.00
CA TYR A 364 6.93 -2.17 21.06
C TYR A 364 8.08 -1.33 20.49
N LYS A 365 8.55 -1.65 19.28
CA LYS A 365 9.55 -0.86 18.57
C LYS A 365 8.98 0.51 18.18
N ILE A 366 7.72 0.57 17.74
CA ILE A 366 7.01 1.84 17.49
C ILE A 366 6.96 2.69 18.77
N SER A 367 6.59 2.09 19.90
CA SER A 367 6.52 2.79 21.19
C SER A 367 7.90 3.30 21.64
N ALA A 368 8.95 2.51 21.46
CA ALA A 368 10.32 2.91 21.78
C ALA A 368 10.82 4.06 20.88
N ILE A 369 10.51 4.04 19.58
CA ILE A 369 10.81 5.14 18.66
C ILE A 369 10.08 6.41 19.11
N GLU A 370 8.79 6.31 19.47
CA GLU A 370 7.99 7.43 19.93
C GLU A 370 8.61 8.10 21.17
N GLU A 371 8.91 7.32 22.21
CA GLU A 371 9.48 7.81 23.47
C GLU A 371 10.81 8.54 23.26
N TYR A 372 11.69 7.95 22.46
CA TYR A 372 12.98 8.53 22.13
C TYR A 372 12.84 9.82 21.31
N THR A 373 12.01 9.79 20.27
CA THR A 373 11.74 10.93 19.39
C THR A 373 11.11 12.09 20.16
N ARG A 374 10.17 11.81 21.08
CA ARG A 374 9.52 12.81 21.93
C ARG A 374 10.52 13.60 22.77
N THR A 375 11.51 12.91 23.32
CA THR A 375 12.58 13.54 24.12
C THR A 375 13.37 14.52 23.24
N LYS A 376 13.84 14.07 22.08
CA LYS A 376 14.59 14.88 21.12
C LYS A 376 13.79 16.06 20.56
N LEU A 377 12.51 15.85 20.27
CA LEU A 377 11.59 16.89 19.81
C LEU A 377 11.42 17.99 20.87
N SER A 378 11.26 17.59 22.14
CA SER A 378 11.11 18.55 23.23
C SER A 378 12.38 19.39 23.42
N GLU A 379 13.55 18.77 23.34
CA GLU A 379 14.85 19.47 23.38
C GLU A 379 15.00 20.48 22.24
N LEU A 380 14.67 20.07 21.00
CA LEU A 380 14.74 20.94 19.83
C LEU A 380 13.80 22.14 19.95
N VAL A 381 12.52 21.92 20.29
CA VAL A 381 11.52 22.99 20.39
C VAL A 381 11.85 23.94 21.53
N ASN A 382 12.31 23.45 22.68
CA ASN A 382 12.70 24.30 23.81
C ASN A 382 13.96 25.15 23.53
N LYS A 383 14.76 24.79 22.52
CA LYS A 383 15.98 25.51 22.15
C LYS A 383 15.71 26.74 21.27
N TRP A 384 14.60 26.75 20.52
CA TRP A 384 14.32 27.74 19.49
C TRP A 384 12.95 28.36 19.71
N ASP A 385 12.91 29.66 20.08
CA ASP A 385 11.66 30.41 20.29
C ASP A 385 10.76 30.44 19.04
N GLN A 386 11.34 30.23 17.86
CA GLN A 386 10.62 30.18 16.57
C GLN A 386 9.85 28.88 16.36
N LEU A 387 10.13 27.83 17.15
CA LEU A 387 9.51 26.52 17.03
C LEU A 387 8.46 26.34 18.14
N SER A 388 7.32 25.73 17.80
CA SER A 388 6.26 25.50 18.80
C SER A 388 5.44 24.24 18.52
N SER A 389 4.50 23.95 19.42
CA SER A 389 3.46 22.93 19.24
C SER A 389 4.03 21.53 18.92
N PRO A 390 4.94 20.97 19.74
CA PRO A 390 5.50 19.65 19.48
C PRO A 390 4.39 18.60 19.51
N ARG A 391 4.35 17.73 18.48
CA ARG A 391 3.40 16.62 18.37
C ARG A 391 4.17 15.37 18.00
N CYS A 392 4.04 14.30 18.79
CA CYS A 392 4.64 13.00 18.52
C CYS A 392 3.65 11.90 18.89
N PHE A 393 3.33 10.99 17.97
CA PHE A 393 2.50 9.83 18.26
C PHE A 393 2.86 8.66 17.33
N GLY A 394 3.25 7.53 17.91
CA GLY A 394 3.88 6.43 17.18
C GLY A 394 5.15 6.87 16.45
N VAL A 395 5.20 6.64 15.14
CA VAL A 395 6.32 7.01 14.26
C VAL A 395 6.08 8.33 13.51
N ALA A 396 5.02 9.07 13.84
CA ALA A 396 4.77 10.40 13.31
C ALA A 396 5.15 11.49 14.31
N PHE A 397 5.82 12.53 13.83
CA PHE A 397 6.00 13.75 14.61
C PHE A 397 6.00 15.01 13.75
N ALA A 398 5.72 16.15 14.39
CA ALA A 398 5.67 17.45 13.76
C ALA A 398 5.91 18.58 14.78
N PHE A 399 6.23 19.76 14.27
CA PHE A 399 6.27 21.02 15.00
C PHE A 399 5.94 22.17 14.06
N ASP A 400 5.50 23.29 14.64
CA ASP A 400 5.15 24.49 13.90
C ASP A 400 6.31 25.49 13.90
N LEU A 401 6.46 26.22 12.80
CA LEU A 401 7.28 27.42 12.69
C LEU A 401 6.41 28.64 12.96
N SER A 402 6.97 29.65 13.62
CA SER A 402 6.24 30.87 13.98
C SER A 402 5.88 31.76 12.78
N ASP A 403 6.66 31.73 11.70
CA ASP A 403 6.40 32.42 10.44
C ASP A 403 6.36 31.43 9.26
N SER A 404 5.29 31.45 8.47
CA SER A 404 5.11 30.59 7.29
C SER A 404 6.22 30.76 6.24
N LYS A 405 6.88 31.93 6.22
CA LYS A 405 8.01 32.21 5.31
C LYS A 405 9.22 31.34 5.59
N ASP A 406 9.39 30.85 6.82
CA ASP A 406 10.55 30.04 7.21
C ASP A 406 10.48 28.62 6.65
N ILE A 407 9.28 28.15 6.24
CA ILE A 407 9.12 26.81 5.67
C ILE A 407 9.97 26.63 4.42
N ALA A 408 9.97 27.60 3.51
CA ALA A 408 10.71 27.48 2.25
C ALA A 408 12.23 27.33 2.47
N PRO A 409 12.90 28.17 3.29
CA PRO A 409 14.29 27.97 3.71
C PRO A 409 14.56 26.60 4.37
N PHE A 410 13.70 26.15 5.30
CA PHE A 410 13.87 24.83 5.92
C PHE A 410 13.81 23.70 4.90
N ILE A 411 12.84 23.76 3.98
CA ILE A 411 12.70 22.77 2.91
C ILE A 411 13.92 22.86 1.99
N ALA A 412 14.40 24.03 1.60
CA ALA A 412 15.54 24.17 0.69
C ALA A 412 16.83 23.54 1.25
N ASN A 413 17.12 23.73 2.54
CA ASN A 413 18.38 23.27 3.16
C ASN A 413 18.44 21.76 3.47
N ARG A 414 17.32 21.04 3.46
CA ARG A 414 17.27 19.65 3.94
C ARG A 414 18.15 18.67 3.13
N PHE A 415 18.28 18.88 1.82
CA PHE A 415 19.05 18.00 0.95
C PHE A 415 20.56 18.15 1.18
N ASP A 416 21.05 19.33 1.56
CA ASP A 416 22.46 19.56 1.90
C ASP A 416 22.92 18.75 3.12
N LEU A 417 21.96 18.27 3.92
CA LEU A 417 22.20 17.43 5.10
C LEU A 417 21.71 15.99 4.89
N GLY A 418 21.36 15.62 3.65
CA GLY A 418 20.90 14.29 3.29
C GLY A 418 19.53 13.91 3.82
N LEU A 419 18.65 14.87 4.13
CA LEU A 419 17.33 14.61 4.70
C LEU A 419 16.20 14.68 3.67
N LEU A 420 15.17 13.85 3.88
CA LEU A 420 13.89 13.95 3.18
C LEU A 420 12.72 14.03 4.18
N TYR A 421 12.10 15.20 4.25
CA TYR A 421 10.84 15.46 4.95
C TYR A 421 10.01 16.49 4.18
N TYR A 422 8.77 16.73 4.63
CA TYR A 422 7.81 17.59 3.94
C TYR A 422 7.18 18.64 4.85
N GLN A 423 6.69 19.71 4.24
CA GLN A 423 5.71 20.61 4.86
C GLN A 423 4.36 19.90 5.00
N ALA A 424 3.57 20.32 5.98
CA ALA A 424 2.13 20.15 6.06
C ALA A 424 1.46 21.45 6.51
N GLY A 425 0.23 21.69 6.08
CA GLY A 425 -0.46 22.94 6.37
C GLY A 425 0.36 24.17 5.95
N GLU A 426 0.12 25.29 6.64
CA GLU A 426 0.83 26.55 6.37
C GLU A 426 2.18 26.61 7.10
N ASN A 427 2.21 26.22 8.38
CA ASN A 427 3.33 26.46 9.29
C ASN A 427 4.04 25.20 9.79
N THR A 428 3.64 24.00 9.36
CA THR A 428 4.10 22.77 9.99
C THR A 428 5.17 22.06 9.15
N LEU A 429 6.26 21.64 9.81
CA LEU A 429 7.18 20.64 9.27
C LEU A 429 6.78 19.27 9.84
N ARG A 430 6.64 18.27 8.96
CA ARG A 430 6.16 16.94 9.33
C ARG A 430 7.14 15.84 8.97
N PHE A 431 7.14 14.84 9.84
CA PHE A 431 8.03 13.70 9.79
C PHE A 431 7.22 12.42 10.00
N ARG A 432 7.61 11.39 9.26
CA ARG A 432 7.00 10.06 9.22
C ARG A 432 8.13 9.06 9.20
N LEU A 433 8.59 8.67 10.38
CA LEU A 433 9.59 7.64 10.56
C LEU A 433 9.00 6.26 10.21
N ASN A 434 9.87 5.27 10.21
CA ASN A 434 9.52 3.85 10.04
C ASN A 434 10.23 3.00 11.08
N THR A 435 9.85 1.73 11.20
CA THR A 435 10.37 0.86 12.27
C THR A 435 11.85 0.50 12.12
N ALA A 436 12.48 0.79 10.98
CA ALA A 436 13.89 0.57 10.75
C ALA A 436 14.80 1.70 11.27
N TRP A 437 14.24 2.83 11.71
CA TRP A 437 15.02 3.91 12.33
C TRP A 437 15.68 3.43 13.63
N THR A 438 16.97 3.73 13.75
CA THR A 438 17.76 3.55 14.97
C THR A 438 17.83 4.84 15.77
N ASN A 439 18.28 4.76 17.03
CA ASN A 439 18.44 5.95 17.86
C ASN A 439 19.52 6.88 17.26
N GLU A 440 20.58 6.31 16.69
CA GLU A 440 21.64 7.06 16.01
C GLU A 440 21.15 7.80 14.76
N ASP A 441 20.21 7.20 14.01
CA ASP A 441 19.57 7.88 12.89
C ASP A 441 18.73 9.06 13.37
N ILE A 442 17.98 8.86 14.46
CA ILE A 442 17.13 9.89 15.08
C ILE A 442 18.01 11.03 15.62
N ASP A 443 19.11 10.72 16.30
CA ASP A 443 20.08 11.71 16.78
C ASP A 443 20.56 12.61 15.63
N TYR A 444 21.03 12.01 14.53
CA TYR A 444 21.47 12.77 13.37
C TYR A 444 20.34 13.59 12.74
N LEU A 445 19.12 13.05 12.65
CA LEU A 445 17.96 13.79 12.14
C LEU A 445 17.72 15.07 12.93
N PHE A 446 17.73 15.01 14.26
CA PHE A 446 17.52 16.19 15.11
C PHE A 446 18.71 17.15 15.07
N ASP A 447 19.95 16.66 15.04
CA ASP A 447 21.14 17.49 14.85
C ASP A 447 21.12 18.23 13.51
N ALA A 448 20.65 17.58 12.45
CA ALA A 448 20.50 18.18 11.14
C ALA A 448 19.38 19.23 11.11
N ILE A 449 18.22 18.98 11.75
CA ILE A 449 17.16 20.00 11.86
C ILE A 449 17.65 21.22 12.65
N ASP A 450 18.39 21.02 13.75
CA ASP A 450 19.00 22.09 14.52
C ASP A 450 20.04 22.88 13.72
N GLU A 451 20.81 22.22 12.85
CA GLU A 451 21.72 22.89 11.90
C GLU A 451 20.95 23.73 10.86
N ILE A 452 19.83 23.24 10.34
CA ILE A 452 18.97 24.03 9.44
C ILE A 452 18.46 25.28 10.17
N ALA A 453 18.03 25.15 11.42
CA ALA A 453 17.61 26.29 12.23
C ALA A 453 18.76 27.30 12.44
N ASN A 454 20.01 26.86 12.68
CA ASN A 454 21.16 27.76 12.75
C ASN A 454 21.40 28.50 11.42
N ARG A 455 21.29 27.81 10.28
CA ARG A 455 21.43 28.45 8.95
C ARG A 455 20.36 29.50 8.71
N VAL A 456 19.10 29.17 9.02
CA VAL A 456 17.95 30.04 8.76
C VAL A 456 17.90 31.24 9.72
N TYR A 457 18.13 31.02 11.01
CA TYR A 457 17.92 32.06 12.03
C TYR A 457 19.18 32.80 12.47
N LYS A 458 20.36 32.20 12.33
CA LYS A 458 21.63 32.81 12.75
C LYS A 458 22.60 33.06 11.59
N ASN A 459 22.32 32.56 10.39
CA ASN A 459 23.27 32.55 9.26
C ASN A 459 24.62 31.89 9.63
N GLU A 460 24.59 30.91 10.53
CA GLU A 460 25.75 30.10 10.92
C GLU A 460 25.67 28.72 10.24
N SER A 461 26.81 28.04 10.08
CA SER A 461 26.81 26.65 9.64
C SER A 461 27.89 25.83 10.34
N ARG A 462 27.53 24.59 10.71
CA ARG A 462 28.44 23.59 11.27
C ARG A 462 28.51 22.35 10.38
N VAL A 463 29.68 21.71 10.38
CA VAL A 463 29.87 20.43 9.69
C VAL A 463 29.35 19.31 10.60
N LEU A 464 28.32 18.60 10.13
CA LEU A 464 27.83 17.39 10.78
C LEU A 464 28.48 16.17 10.14
N LYS A 465 28.82 15.17 10.96
CA LYS A 465 29.28 13.86 10.51
C LYS A 465 28.22 12.83 10.83
N TYR A 466 27.83 12.07 9.82
CA TYR A 466 26.97 10.91 9.98
C TYR A 466 27.80 9.63 9.92
N THR A 467 27.61 8.72 10.89
CA THR A 467 28.32 7.44 10.92
C THR A 467 27.34 6.34 11.34
N PRO A 468 26.64 5.72 10.37
CA PRO A 468 25.68 4.66 10.67
C PRO A 468 26.37 3.41 11.18
N LYS A 469 25.70 2.70 12.11
CA LYS A 469 26.11 1.36 12.54
C LYS A 469 25.71 0.27 11.53
N THR A 470 24.70 0.55 10.71
CA THR A 470 24.11 -0.42 9.78
C THR A 470 24.88 -0.42 8.45
N LYS A 471 25.14 -1.61 7.91
CA LYS A 471 25.64 -1.79 6.54
C LYS A 471 24.51 -2.21 5.61
N VAL A 472 24.56 -1.76 4.36
CA VAL A 472 23.61 -2.17 3.32
C VAL A 472 23.98 -3.57 2.79
N ASN A 473 23.02 -4.50 2.85
CA ASN A 473 23.15 -5.92 2.46
C ASN A 473 22.01 -6.40 1.54
N SER A 474 21.11 -5.52 1.09
CA SER A 474 19.98 -5.87 0.22
C SER A 474 20.35 -6.65 -1.07
N PRO A 475 21.51 -6.45 -1.74
CA PRO A 475 21.88 -7.26 -2.91
C PRO A 475 21.95 -8.76 -2.64
N ASN A 476 22.38 -9.15 -1.44
CA ASN A 476 22.43 -10.56 -1.03
C ASN A 476 21.02 -11.13 -0.88
N GLU A 477 20.05 -10.35 -0.40
CA GLU A 477 18.65 -10.80 -0.32
C GLU A 477 18.05 -11.03 -1.71
N TYR A 478 18.28 -10.12 -2.67
CA TYR A 478 17.84 -10.32 -4.06
C TYR A 478 18.46 -11.56 -4.69
N LEU A 479 19.75 -11.81 -4.47
CA LEU A 479 20.45 -12.99 -4.99
C LEU A 479 19.78 -14.29 -4.51
N TRP A 480 19.49 -14.39 -3.22
CA TRP A 480 18.83 -15.55 -2.63
C TRP A 480 17.40 -15.73 -3.14
N HIS A 481 16.60 -14.67 -3.18
CA HIS A 481 15.20 -14.77 -3.62
C HIS A 481 15.10 -15.07 -5.12
N SER A 482 16.03 -14.60 -5.94
CA SER A 482 16.12 -15.02 -7.34
C SER A 482 16.33 -16.53 -7.47
N LYS A 483 17.25 -17.09 -6.66
CA LYS A 483 17.51 -18.54 -6.67
C LYS A 483 16.31 -19.34 -6.14
N LEU A 484 15.61 -18.82 -5.13
CA LEU A 484 14.38 -19.43 -4.61
C LEU A 484 13.25 -19.41 -5.65
N VAL A 485 13.06 -18.32 -6.39
CA VAL A 485 12.09 -18.24 -7.48
C VAL A 485 12.40 -19.27 -8.57
N GLU A 486 13.67 -19.42 -8.97
CA GLU A 486 14.09 -20.49 -9.90
C GLU A 486 13.74 -21.87 -9.34
N ALA A 487 14.01 -22.13 -8.06
CA ALA A 487 13.70 -23.40 -7.44
C ALA A 487 12.19 -23.68 -7.38
N PHE A 488 11.37 -22.68 -7.09
CA PHE A 488 9.91 -22.82 -7.02
C PHE A 488 9.29 -23.06 -8.40
N LYS A 489 9.95 -22.62 -9.47
CA LYS A 489 9.64 -22.99 -10.86
C LYS A 489 10.12 -24.39 -11.25
N GLY A 490 10.80 -25.11 -10.36
CA GLY A 490 11.41 -26.42 -10.64
C GLY A 490 12.70 -26.35 -11.46
N GLN A 491 13.38 -25.21 -11.49
CA GLN A 491 14.57 -24.97 -12.34
C GLN A 491 15.90 -25.21 -11.61
N VAL A 492 15.87 -25.55 -10.31
CA VAL A 492 17.09 -25.78 -9.51
C VAL A 492 17.12 -27.23 -9.04
N GLN A 493 18.24 -27.90 -9.30
CA GLN A 493 18.52 -29.28 -8.87
C GLN A 493 19.28 -29.31 -7.54
N ASP A 494 19.19 -30.43 -6.82
CA ASP A 494 19.74 -30.65 -5.47
C ASP A 494 21.21 -30.25 -5.29
N LYS A 495 22.07 -30.74 -6.18
CA LYS A 495 23.51 -30.45 -6.13
C LYS A 495 23.78 -28.96 -6.37
N ALA A 496 23.03 -28.34 -7.28
CA ALA A 496 23.17 -26.93 -7.60
C ALA A 496 22.69 -26.04 -6.43
N ALA A 497 21.60 -26.44 -5.76
CA ALA A 497 21.10 -25.75 -4.56
C ALA A 497 22.13 -25.76 -3.41
N PHE A 498 22.71 -26.93 -3.11
CA PHE A 498 23.71 -27.05 -2.05
C PHE A 498 24.99 -26.27 -2.37
N ASN A 499 25.50 -26.38 -3.61
CA ASN A 499 26.70 -25.67 -4.04
C ASN A 499 26.52 -24.15 -3.95
N PHE A 500 25.38 -23.62 -4.44
CA PHE A 500 25.07 -22.20 -4.32
C PHE A 500 25.08 -21.72 -2.87
N ALA A 501 24.44 -22.47 -1.97
CA ALA A 501 24.42 -22.13 -0.55
C ALA A 501 25.82 -22.18 0.07
N GLN A 502 26.61 -23.23 -0.22
CA GLN A 502 27.98 -23.37 0.26
C GLN A 502 28.89 -22.24 -0.26
N GLU A 503 28.82 -21.90 -1.55
CA GLU A 503 29.60 -20.81 -2.13
C GLU A 503 29.26 -19.47 -1.46
N PHE A 504 27.97 -19.21 -1.20
CA PHE A 504 27.54 -18.01 -0.48
C PHE A 504 28.10 -17.95 0.95
N PHE A 505 27.97 -19.03 1.74
CA PHE A 505 28.49 -19.05 3.11
C PHE A 505 30.01 -18.95 3.19
N ASN A 506 30.71 -19.56 2.24
CA ASN A 506 32.15 -19.45 2.16
C ASN A 506 32.58 -18.02 1.83
N LYS A 507 31.94 -17.40 0.83
CA LYS A 507 32.29 -16.04 0.38
C LYS A 507 31.94 -14.96 1.41
N GLU A 508 30.73 -15.00 1.95
CA GLU A 508 30.20 -13.90 2.77
C GLU A 508 30.52 -14.04 4.26
N PHE A 509 30.69 -15.28 4.76
CA PHE A 509 30.90 -15.55 6.20
C PHE A 509 32.14 -16.38 6.50
N ASN A 510 32.86 -16.88 5.47
CA ASN A 510 33.97 -17.80 5.63
C ASN A 510 33.59 -19.08 6.41
N LEU A 511 32.40 -19.62 6.12
CA LEU A 511 31.84 -20.81 6.75
C LEU A 511 31.64 -21.96 5.78
N GLU A 512 31.75 -23.18 6.29
CA GLU A 512 31.43 -24.41 5.58
C GLU A 512 29.99 -24.83 5.91
N LEU A 513 29.19 -25.12 4.88
CA LEU A 513 27.87 -25.70 5.00
C LEU A 513 27.99 -27.22 4.89
N ILE A 514 27.48 -27.94 5.88
CA ILE A 514 27.46 -29.41 5.88
C ILE A 514 26.03 -29.93 6.03
N LYS A 515 25.82 -31.18 5.59
CA LYS A 515 24.61 -31.95 5.93
C LYS A 515 24.84 -32.71 7.24
N ILE A 516 23.82 -32.75 8.08
CA ILE A 516 23.80 -33.59 9.28
C ILE A 516 22.92 -34.81 8.98
N ASP A 517 23.46 -36.00 9.16
CA ASP A 517 22.79 -37.26 8.85
C ASP A 517 23.10 -38.32 9.93
N ALA A 518 22.63 -39.55 9.72
CA ALA A 518 22.86 -40.64 10.66
C ALA A 518 24.34 -40.95 10.89
N ASP A 519 25.21 -40.70 9.91
CA ASP A 519 26.62 -41.07 9.96
C ASP A 519 27.44 -40.07 10.78
N ASN A 520 27.04 -38.80 10.81
CA ASN A 520 27.77 -37.75 11.52
C ASN A 520 27.03 -37.12 12.72
N PHE A 521 25.75 -37.44 12.94
CA PHE A 521 24.96 -36.81 14.00
C PHE A 521 25.57 -36.97 15.39
N ASP A 522 26.05 -38.17 15.73
CA ASP A 522 26.60 -38.44 17.06
C ASP A 522 27.86 -37.60 17.36
N TYR A 523 28.63 -37.20 16.33
CA TYR A 523 29.75 -36.29 16.49
C TYR A 523 29.30 -34.85 16.86
N TYR A 524 28.16 -34.40 16.33
CA TYR A 524 27.65 -33.05 16.56
C TYR A 524 26.61 -32.95 17.69
N LYS A 525 26.08 -34.08 18.18
CA LYS A 525 25.00 -34.14 19.17
C LYS A 525 25.20 -33.19 20.37
N HIS A 526 26.36 -33.28 21.04
CA HIS A 526 26.64 -32.45 22.22
C HIS A 526 26.79 -30.97 21.89
N LYS A 527 27.33 -30.65 20.71
CA LYS A 527 27.44 -29.26 20.23
C LYS A 527 26.05 -28.68 19.92
N ILE A 528 25.13 -29.48 19.37
CA ILE A 528 23.74 -29.08 19.14
C ILE A 528 23.03 -28.76 20.47
N GLU A 529 23.18 -29.63 21.47
CA GLU A 529 22.63 -29.39 22.83
C GLU A 529 23.19 -28.11 23.46
N GLU A 530 24.48 -27.87 23.29
CA GLU A 530 25.15 -26.68 23.79
C GLU A 530 24.62 -25.39 23.14
N ILE A 531 24.47 -25.37 21.81
CA ILE A 531 23.89 -24.23 21.09
C ILE A 531 22.48 -23.94 21.58
N GLN A 532 21.65 -24.97 21.77
CA GLN A 532 20.28 -24.81 22.29
C GLN A 532 20.27 -24.23 23.71
N ARG A 533 21.12 -24.73 24.62
CA ARG A 533 21.22 -24.24 26.00
C ARG A 533 21.67 -22.79 26.10
N HIS A 534 22.59 -22.36 25.23
CA HIS A 534 23.09 -20.99 25.23
C HIS A 534 22.13 -20.01 24.56
N THR A 535 21.29 -20.47 23.63
CA THR A 535 20.42 -19.59 22.84
C THR A 535 19.01 -19.44 23.41
N TYR A 536 18.45 -20.51 23.98
CA TYR A 536 17.05 -20.53 24.45
C TYR A 536 16.94 -20.84 25.94
N GLU A 537 15.94 -20.25 26.55
CA GLU A 537 15.39 -20.65 27.84
C GLU A 537 14.95 -22.13 27.84
N PRO A 538 15.03 -22.84 28.98
CA PRO A 538 14.79 -24.29 29.04
C PRO A 538 13.47 -24.76 28.41
N THR A 539 12.41 -23.96 28.50
CA THR A 539 11.07 -24.27 27.98
C THR A 539 10.97 -24.21 26.45
N ARG A 540 11.92 -23.56 25.76
CA ARG A 540 11.97 -23.48 24.29
C ARG A 540 13.05 -24.34 23.64
N GLN A 541 13.90 -24.97 24.44
CA GLN A 541 14.94 -25.86 23.92
C GLN A 541 14.31 -27.07 23.23
N THR A 542 14.75 -27.35 22.01
CA THR A 542 14.34 -28.54 21.28
C THR A 542 15.12 -29.74 21.81
N SER A 543 14.41 -30.82 22.19
CA SER A 543 15.06 -32.02 22.71
C SER A 543 15.94 -32.68 21.65
N ILE A 544 17.10 -33.20 22.09
CA ILE A 544 18.08 -33.80 21.18
C ILE A 544 17.52 -35.00 20.40
N GLU A 545 16.57 -35.73 20.98
CA GLU A 545 15.90 -36.86 20.34
C GLU A 545 15.09 -36.43 19.10
N LYS A 546 14.53 -35.22 19.10
CA LYS A 546 13.84 -34.68 17.92
C LYS A 546 14.84 -34.40 16.78
N PHE A 547 16.02 -33.84 17.09
CA PHE A 547 17.08 -33.65 16.11
C PHE A 547 17.60 -34.98 15.56
N LYS A 548 17.84 -35.96 16.45
CA LYS A 548 18.28 -37.31 16.07
C LYS A 548 17.30 -37.96 15.09
N LYS A 549 15.99 -37.87 15.40
CA LYS A 549 14.92 -38.41 14.54
C LYS A 549 14.95 -37.81 13.13
N ILE A 550 15.22 -36.50 13.00
CA ILE A 550 15.35 -35.84 11.69
C ILE A 550 16.62 -36.31 10.97
N ALA A 551 17.77 -36.30 11.63
CA ALA A 551 19.06 -36.71 11.02
C ALA A 551 19.04 -38.16 10.50
N HIS A 552 18.27 -39.05 11.13
CA HIS A 552 18.15 -40.45 10.72
C HIS A 552 17.09 -40.69 9.64
N CYS A 553 16.36 -39.64 9.22
CA CYS A 553 15.30 -39.75 8.22
C CYS A 553 15.77 -39.21 6.87
N LYS A 554 15.83 -40.07 5.85
CA LYS A 554 16.30 -39.72 4.50
C LYS A 554 15.51 -38.61 3.81
N ASP A 555 14.23 -38.46 4.16
CA ASP A 555 13.33 -37.47 3.56
C ASP A 555 13.24 -36.18 4.40
N SER A 556 14.21 -35.98 5.29
CA SER A 556 14.34 -34.78 6.10
C SER A 556 15.57 -33.98 5.71
N ILE A 557 15.64 -32.73 6.16
CA ILE A 557 16.73 -31.82 5.84
C ILE A 557 17.31 -31.32 7.14
N ALA A 558 18.60 -31.60 7.32
CA ALA A 558 19.38 -31.14 8.45
C ALA A 558 20.71 -30.62 7.93
N ILE A 559 20.96 -29.34 8.17
CA ILE A 559 22.16 -28.65 7.73
C ILE A 559 22.79 -27.88 8.89
N ALA A 560 24.10 -27.70 8.82
CA ALA A 560 24.87 -27.00 9.82
C ALA A 560 25.97 -26.14 9.19
N LEU A 561 26.36 -25.08 9.90
CA LEU A 561 27.47 -24.22 9.55
C LEU A 561 28.67 -24.50 10.46
N LEU A 562 29.84 -24.67 9.86
CA LEU A 562 31.11 -24.84 10.54
C LEU A 562 32.04 -23.66 10.28
N SER A 563 32.75 -23.23 11.32
CA SER A 563 33.87 -22.30 11.18
C SER A 563 35.08 -22.97 10.52
N GLU A 564 36.10 -22.18 10.17
CA GLU A 564 37.39 -22.69 9.68
C GLU A 564 38.02 -23.72 10.64
N THR A 565 37.80 -23.55 11.94
CA THR A 565 38.28 -24.46 13.00
C THR A 565 37.34 -25.64 13.24
N LYS A 566 36.36 -25.88 12.36
CA LYS A 566 35.36 -26.95 12.43
C LYS A 566 34.48 -26.90 13.69
N GLN A 567 34.30 -25.72 14.26
CA GLN A 567 33.33 -25.49 15.34
C GLN A 567 31.94 -25.25 14.77
N LEU A 568 30.91 -25.73 15.46
CA LEU A 568 29.52 -25.59 15.04
C LEU A 568 29.03 -24.18 15.34
N VAL A 569 28.64 -23.45 14.30
CA VAL A 569 28.21 -22.03 14.38
C VAL A 569 26.69 -21.91 14.28
N GLY A 570 26.05 -22.80 13.52
CA GLY A 570 24.62 -22.75 13.29
C GLY A 570 24.03 -24.07 12.82
N ILE A 571 22.74 -24.24 13.04
CA ILE A 571 21.97 -25.43 12.66
C ILE A 571 20.61 -25.05 12.09
N SER A 572 20.09 -25.84 11.16
CA SER A 572 18.71 -25.74 10.68
C SER A 572 18.17 -27.12 10.33
N PHE A 573 17.03 -27.48 10.90
CA PHE A 573 16.43 -28.81 10.82
C PHE A 573 14.95 -28.72 10.45
N ALA A 574 14.54 -29.47 9.42
CA ALA A 574 13.16 -29.67 9.05
C ALA A 574 12.92 -31.15 8.70
N GLY A 575 11.86 -31.73 9.25
CA GLY A 575 11.51 -33.13 9.02
C GLY A 575 10.06 -33.29 8.61
N LYS A 576 9.68 -34.47 8.11
CA LYS A 576 8.28 -34.77 7.74
C LYS A 576 7.30 -34.36 8.83
N ILE A 577 6.28 -33.57 8.50
CA ILE A 577 5.33 -33.05 9.49
C ILE A 577 4.59 -34.16 10.26
N SER A 578 4.35 -35.30 9.61
CA SER A 578 3.73 -36.49 10.21
C SER A 578 4.55 -37.09 11.35
N HIS A 579 5.84 -36.75 11.48
CA HIS A 579 6.69 -37.16 12.59
C HIS A 579 6.46 -36.33 13.86
N PHE A 580 5.68 -35.26 13.77
CA PHE A 580 5.39 -34.30 14.85
C PHE A 580 3.88 -34.19 15.14
N PRO A 581 3.13 -35.31 15.28
CA PRO A 581 1.68 -35.25 15.46
C PRO A 581 1.25 -34.66 16.81
N HIS A 582 2.17 -34.56 17.77
CA HIS A 582 1.90 -34.05 19.11
C HIS A 582 2.27 -32.57 19.28
N GLU A 583 2.87 -31.94 18.26
CA GLU A 583 3.11 -30.50 18.28
C GLU A 583 1.77 -29.76 18.13
N SER A 584 1.54 -28.81 19.04
CA SER A 584 0.25 -28.15 19.15
C SER A 584 -0.18 -27.49 17.83
N GLY A 585 -1.43 -27.75 17.43
CA GLY A 585 -2.04 -27.26 16.19
C GLY A 585 -1.61 -27.95 14.90
N LEU A 586 -0.49 -28.68 14.84
CA LEU A 586 0.00 -29.22 13.56
C LEU A 586 -0.96 -30.22 12.93
N ARG A 587 -1.70 -31.03 13.71
CA ARG A 587 -2.70 -31.97 13.14
C ARG A 587 -3.90 -31.28 12.48
N LEU A 588 -4.11 -30.00 12.77
CA LEU A 588 -5.24 -29.22 12.27
C LEU A 588 -4.91 -28.48 10.97
N VAL A 589 -3.64 -28.43 10.57
CA VAL A 589 -3.23 -27.68 9.38
C VAL A 589 -3.64 -28.40 8.09
N LYS A 590 -3.86 -27.61 7.04
CA LYS A 590 -4.46 -28.07 5.78
C LYS A 590 -3.71 -29.24 5.14
N TYR A 591 -2.37 -29.21 5.15
CA TYR A 591 -1.54 -30.20 4.45
C TYR A 591 -0.79 -31.16 5.38
N PHE A 592 -1.28 -31.39 6.61
CA PHE A 592 -0.65 -32.33 7.56
C PHE A 592 -0.43 -33.74 6.97
N ASN A 593 -1.39 -34.24 6.19
CA ASN A 593 -1.34 -35.57 5.60
C ASN A 593 -0.62 -35.63 4.23
N ASN A 594 -0.12 -34.51 3.69
CA ASN A 594 0.65 -34.55 2.45
C ASN A 594 2.08 -35.07 2.75
N PRO A 595 2.54 -36.16 2.09
CA PRO A 595 3.84 -36.77 2.34
C PRO A 595 5.06 -35.89 2.00
N LYS A 596 4.86 -34.81 1.22
CA LYS A 596 5.85 -33.81 0.82
C LYS A 596 5.81 -32.55 1.68
N THR A 597 5.26 -32.65 2.89
CA THR A 597 5.16 -31.55 3.84
C THR A 597 6.18 -31.73 4.96
N LEU A 598 7.03 -30.71 5.13
CA LEU A 598 7.99 -30.63 6.22
C LEU A 598 7.45 -29.75 7.34
N TYR A 599 7.92 -29.99 8.55
CA TYR A 599 7.83 -29.12 9.70
C TYR A 599 9.23 -28.57 10.01
N MET A 600 9.36 -27.26 10.01
CA MET A 600 10.54 -26.53 10.46
C MET A 600 10.66 -26.70 11.97
N LEU A 601 11.58 -27.57 12.39
CA LEU A 601 11.78 -27.88 13.80
C LEU A 601 12.52 -26.72 14.49
N ASP A 602 13.68 -26.34 13.95
CA ASP A 602 14.57 -25.40 14.59
C ASP A 602 15.53 -24.75 13.57
N THR A 603 15.88 -23.49 13.81
CA THR A 603 17.02 -22.83 13.17
C THR A 603 17.68 -21.95 14.22
N THR A 604 18.94 -22.23 14.54
CA THR A 604 19.64 -21.59 15.66
C THR A 604 21.08 -21.29 15.27
N ILE A 605 21.54 -20.09 15.63
CA ILE A 605 22.91 -19.61 15.46
C ILE A 605 23.46 -19.31 16.86
N VAL A 606 24.75 -19.56 17.09
CA VAL A 606 25.42 -19.18 18.35
C VAL A 606 25.31 -17.69 18.62
N ASN A 607 25.09 -17.30 19.89
CA ASN A 607 24.80 -15.91 20.27
C ASN A 607 25.81 -14.87 19.74
N MET A 608 27.11 -15.21 19.72
CA MET A 608 28.17 -14.30 19.26
C MET A 608 28.05 -13.93 17.77
N GLU A 609 27.35 -14.73 16.97
CA GLU A 609 27.27 -14.59 15.50
C GLU A 609 25.85 -14.19 15.01
N GLN A 610 24.89 -13.98 15.92
CA GLN A 610 23.49 -13.72 15.56
C GLN A 610 23.26 -12.36 14.85
N SER A 611 24.13 -11.37 15.06
CA SER A 611 23.99 -10.02 14.51
C SER A 611 24.33 -9.89 13.02
N GLN A 612 24.84 -10.95 12.39
CA GLN A 612 25.32 -10.90 11.00
C GLN A 612 24.27 -11.36 9.97
N GLY A 613 23.04 -11.69 10.40
CA GLY A 613 21.98 -12.17 9.50
C GLY A 613 22.16 -13.62 9.04
N MET A 614 23.11 -14.36 9.62
CA MET A 614 23.45 -15.73 9.24
C MET A 614 22.26 -16.71 9.36
N GLY A 615 21.45 -16.58 10.42
CA GLY A 615 20.28 -17.45 10.64
C GLY A 615 19.22 -17.32 9.54
N LYS A 616 19.08 -16.12 8.96
CA LYS A 616 18.19 -15.85 7.83
C LYS A 616 18.65 -16.63 6.59
N TYR A 617 19.91 -16.50 6.20
CA TYR A 617 20.45 -17.20 5.04
C TYR A 617 20.50 -18.72 5.25
N LEU A 618 20.72 -19.19 6.48
CA LEU A 618 20.70 -20.63 6.78
C LEU A 618 19.30 -21.21 6.58
N LYS A 619 18.27 -20.43 6.96
CA LYS A 619 16.88 -20.79 6.68
C LYS A 619 16.57 -20.77 5.18
N TYR A 620 17.10 -19.79 4.45
CA TYR A 620 16.97 -19.74 2.98
C TYR A 620 17.60 -20.96 2.31
N ALA A 621 18.79 -21.38 2.77
CA ALA A 621 19.45 -22.58 2.29
C ALA A 621 18.60 -23.84 2.52
N LEU A 622 18.00 -24.00 3.72
CA LEU A 622 17.11 -25.12 3.99
C LEU A 622 15.88 -25.10 3.07
N THR A 623 15.23 -23.95 2.90
CA THR A 623 14.06 -23.81 2.02
C THR A 623 14.41 -24.09 0.56
N LEU A 624 15.57 -23.62 0.09
CA LEU A 624 16.07 -23.90 -1.26
C LEU A 624 16.29 -25.40 -1.49
N LEU A 625 16.94 -26.08 -0.54
CA LEU A 625 17.13 -27.53 -0.59
C LEU A 625 15.78 -28.28 -0.52
N ALA A 626 14.85 -27.82 0.32
CA ALA A 626 13.54 -28.44 0.44
C ALA A 626 12.76 -28.40 -0.88
N SER A 627 12.79 -27.24 -1.54
CA SER A 627 12.17 -27.06 -2.86
C SER A 627 12.85 -27.94 -3.91
N SER A 628 14.19 -27.96 -3.98
CA SER A 628 14.92 -28.77 -4.97
C SER A 628 14.67 -30.28 -4.76
N TYR A 629 14.59 -30.73 -3.50
CA TYR A 629 14.30 -32.13 -3.15
C TYR A 629 12.84 -32.53 -3.46
N GLY A 630 12.05 -31.61 -4.00
CA GLY A 630 10.69 -31.87 -4.46
C GLY A 630 9.65 -31.88 -3.34
N ASN A 631 9.90 -31.22 -2.20
CA ASN A 631 8.88 -30.99 -1.18
C ASN A 631 7.88 -29.92 -1.65
N ASP A 632 6.65 -29.97 -1.15
CA ASP A 632 5.59 -29.04 -1.55
C ASP A 632 5.45 -27.89 -0.54
N TYR A 633 5.62 -28.18 0.76
CA TYR A 633 5.34 -27.24 1.83
C TYR A 633 6.31 -27.35 3.01
N ILE A 634 6.55 -26.22 3.68
CA ILE A 634 7.15 -26.17 5.02
C ILE A 634 6.17 -25.49 5.96
N TYR A 635 5.76 -26.17 7.01
CA TYR A 635 5.07 -25.56 8.13
C TYR A 635 6.04 -25.13 9.22
N GLY A 636 5.69 -24.09 9.94
CA GLY A 636 6.38 -23.75 11.17
C GLY A 636 5.47 -23.03 12.14
N ARG A 637 6.03 -22.77 13.32
CA ARG A 637 5.37 -22.11 14.44
C ARG A 637 6.23 -20.94 14.90
N ASN A 638 5.59 -19.82 15.18
CA ASN A 638 6.23 -18.68 15.85
C ASN A 638 5.35 -18.21 17.00
N ARG A 639 5.98 -17.89 18.13
CA ARG A 639 5.33 -17.16 19.21
C ARG A 639 4.99 -15.75 18.73
N ASP A 640 3.76 -15.31 18.93
CA ASP A 640 3.33 -13.98 18.52
C ASP A 640 4.18 -12.91 19.23
N ILE A 641 4.60 -11.88 18.49
CA ILE A 641 5.45 -10.75 18.90
C ILE A 641 6.88 -11.13 19.31
N HIS A 642 7.06 -12.02 20.28
CA HIS A 642 8.38 -12.43 20.78
C HIS A 642 9.27 -13.08 19.70
N ALA A 643 8.67 -13.72 18.69
CA ALA A 643 9.40 -14.28 17.55
C ALA A 643 9.22 -13.45 16.26
N GLY A 644 8.93 -12.14 16.38
CA GLY A 644 8.65 -11.26 15.24
C GLY A 644 9.74 -11.23 14.17
N ALA A 645 11.02 -11.21 14.56
CA ALA A 645 12.14 -11.26 13.60
C ALA A 645 12.19 -12.58 12.82
N MET A 646 11.94 -13.71 13.48
CA MET A 646 11.88 -15.02 12.83
C MET A 646 10.64 -15.13 11.94
N LEU A 647 9.49 -14.59 12.37
CA LEU A 647 8.30 -14.50 11.53
C LEU A 647 8.56 -13.65 10.29
N ALA A 648 9.27 -12.53 10.38
CA ALA A 648 9.66 -11.73 9.22
C ALA A 648 10.54 -12.50 8.22
N ILE A 649 11.50 -13.30 8.71
CA ILE A 649 12.27 -14.23 7.86
C ILE A 649 11.34 -15.25 7.20
N ASN A 650 10.37 -15.80 7.93
CA ASN A 650 9.40 -16.73 7.33
C ASN A 650 8.50 -16.07 6.29
N CYS A 651 8.07 -14.84 6.52
CA CYS A 651 7.34 -14.03 5.55
C CYS A 651 8.16 -13.84 4.27
N SER A 652 9.47 -13.56 4.39
CA SER A 652 10.36 -13.44 3.20
C SER A 652 10.38 -14.69 2.31
N LEU A 653 10.15 -15.86 2.92
CA LEU A 653 10.05 -17.15 2.25
C LEU A 653 8.62 -17.50 1.78
N GLY A 654 7.72 -16.53 1.73
CA GLY A 654 6.35 -16.73 1.24
C GLY A 654 5.41 -17.36 2.26
N ALA A 655 5.66 -17.20 3.57
CA ALA A 655 4.79 -17.75 4.60
C ALA A 655 3.36 -17.17 4.54
N ILE A 656 2.36 -18.04 4.71
CA ILE A 656 0.94 -17.72 4.80
C ILE A 656 0.47 -18.18 6.18
N ILE A 657 -0.07 -17.27 6.98
CA ILE A 657 -0.65 -17.57 8.29
C ILE A 657 -1.96 -18.33 8.08
N GLU A 658 -2.01 -19.57 8.59
CA GLU A 658 -3.21 -20.41 8.52
C GLU A 658 -3.99 -20.42 9.83
N MET A 659 -3.31 -20.23 10.96
CA MET A 659 -3.93 -20.35 12.27
C MET A 659 -3.19 -19.52 13.32
N ARG A 660 -3.97 -18.94 14.24
CA ARG A 660 -3.48 -18.37 15.50
C ARG A 660 -4.08 -19.16 16.65
N LEU A 661 -3.24 -19.80 17.45
CA LEU A 661 -3.64 -20.49 18.67
C LEU A 661 -3.47 -19.52 19.84
N LYS A 662 -4.58 -19.19 20.50
CA LYS A 662 -4.55 -18.33 21.67
C LYS A 662 -4.02 -19.06 22.89
N GLU A 663 -3.23 -18.38 23.72
CA GLU A 663 -2.80 -18.87 25.03
C GLU A 663 -2.15 -20.26 24.95
N ASN A 664 -1.35 -20.49 23.91
CA ASN A 664 -0.83 -21.83 23.58
C ASN A 664 0.43 -22.18 24.37
N TYR A 665 1.30 -21.21 24.62
CA TYR A 665 2.38 -21.35 25.58
C TYR A 665 1.81 -21.23 27.00
N LEU A 666 2.19 -22.16 27.88
CA LEU A 666 1.72 -22.20 29.28
C LEU A 666 2.75 -21.59 30.25
N ASP A 667 3.61 -20.70 29.76
CA ASP A 667 4.56 -19.95 30.57
C ASP A 667 3.93 -18.63 31.09
N ASP A 668 4.62 -17.90 31.95
CA ASP A 668 4.11 -16.67 32.59
C ASP A 668 4.33 -15.40 31.75
N GLU A 669 4.72 -15.57 30.49
CA GLU A 669 5.01 -14.47 29.55
C GLU A 669 3.73 -13.80 29.04
N GLU A 670 3.81 -12.54 28.59
CA GLU A 670 2.65 -11.75 28.15
C GLU A 670 2.04 -12.25 26.83
N HIS A 671 2.89 -12.59 25.84
CA HIS A 671 2.45 -13.01 24.50
C HIS A 671 2.50 -14.52 24.35
N ARG A 672 1.41 -15.22 24.71
CA ARG A 672 1.36 -16.70 24.70
C ARG A 672 0.75 -17.30 23.44
N ASP A 673 0.32 -16.45 22.52
CA ASP A 673 -0.27 -16.88 21.25
C ASP A 673 0.79 -17.47 20.31
N VAL A 674 0.35 -18.43 19.49
CA VAL A 674 1.19 -19.09 18.49
C VAL A 674 0.61 -18.91 17.10
N ILE A 675 1.43 -18.38 16.20
CA ILE A 675 1.16 -18.29 14.78
C ILE A 675 1.67 -19.56 14.11
N ILE A 676 0.77 -20.27 13.42
CA ILE A 676 1.10 -21.39 12.55
C ILE A 676 1.03 -20.89 11.10
N TYR A 677 2.13 -21.06 10.38
CA TYR A 677 2.26 -20.63 9.00
C TYR A 677 2.71 -21.77 8.09
N ARG A 678 2.42 -21.61 6.80
CA ARG A 678 2.88 -22.49 5.72
C ARG A 678 3.67 -21.69 4.69
N GLN A 679 4.79 -22.23 4.24
CA GLN A 679 5.50 -21.80 3.04
C GLN A 679 5.19 -22.77 1.90
N ASN A 680 4.95 -22.24 0.71
CA ASN A 680 4.86 -23.04 -0.51
C ASN A 680 6.24 -23.10 -1.15
N LEU A 681 6.65 -24.31 -1.56
CA LEU A 681 7.97 -24.54 -2.14
C LEU A 681 7.95 -24.65 -3.66
N LYS A 682 6.77 -24.52 -4.28
CA LYS A 682 6.55 -24.69 -5.71
C LYS A 682 5.41 -23.81 -6.18
N TRP A 683 5.50 -23.35 -7.42
CA TRP A 683 4.39 -22.70 -8.11
C TRP A 683 3.49 -23.75 -8.74
N LYS A 684 2.18 -23.58 -8.57
CA LYS A 684 1.20 -24.53 -9.10
C LYS A 684 1.04 -24.39 -10.62
N ASN A 685 1.45 -23.26 -11.22
CA ASN A 685 1.28 -22.95 -12.64
C ASN A 685 -0.17 -23.21 -13.09
N GLU A 686 -1.13 -22.65 -12.34
CA GLU A 686 -2.55 -22.76 -12.68
C GLU A 686 -2.85 -22.02 -14.00
N ASP A 687 -3.83 -22.51 -14.77
CA ASP A 687 -4.22 -21.88 -16.03
C ASP A 687 -4.49 -20.39 -15.83
N LEU A 688 -3.68 -19.56 -16.48
CA LEU A 688 -3.84 -18.11 -16.45
C LEU A 688 -5.18 -17.75 -17.09
N LYS A 689 -6.18 -17.52 -16.24
CA LYS A 689 -7.45 -16.90 -16.63
C LYS A 689 -7.24 -15.39 -16.59
N TYR A 690 -6.65 -14.87 -17.66
CA TYR A 690 -6.50 -13.44 -17.88
C TYR A 690 -7.89 -12.82 -18.09
N SER A 691 -8.58 -12.45 -17.02
CA SER A 691 -9.80 -11.64 -17.17
C SER A 691 -9.46 -10.17 -17.42
N THR A 692 -8.22 -9.74 -17.14
CA THR A 692 -7.83 -8.33 -17.24
C THR A 692 -6.46 -8.06 -17.85
N SER A 693 -5.53 -9.01 -18.03
CA SER A 693 -4.10 -8.71 -18.23
C SER A 693 -3.35 -9.41 -19.39
N PRO A 694 -2.57 -8.68 -20.22
CA PRO A 694 -1.58 -9.23 -21.15
C PRO A 694 -0.17 -9.36 -20.54
N ILE A 695 0.02 -9.14 -19.23
CA ILE A 695 1.34 -9.15 -18.55
C ILE A 695 2.06 -10.48 -18.81
N LEU A 696 3.24 -10.41 -19.44
CA LEU A 696 4.06 -11.58 -19.73
C LEU A 696 4.72 -12.16 -18.47
N ASN A 697 4.70 -13.49 -18.36
CA ASN A 697 5.35 -14.23 -17.29
C ASN A 697 6.86 -14.36 -17.54
N THR A 698 7.65 -13.35 -17.14
CA THR A 698 9.10 -13.50 -17.00
C THR A 698 9.56 -12.88 -15.70
N ALA A 699 9.45 -13.64 -14.60
CA ALA A 699 10.13 -13.26 -13.36
C ALA A 699 11.62 -13.05 -13.66
N SER A 700 12.12 -11.85 -13.34
CA SER A 700 13.50 -11.46 -13.64
C SER A 700 14.12 -10.86 -12.38
N TYR A 701 15.44 -11.01 -12.26
CA TYR A 701 16.19 -10.40 -11.18
C TYR A 701 16.06 -8.87 -11.19
N GLU A 702 16.11 -8.25 -12.37
CA GLU A 702 16.07 -6.78 -12.53
C GLU A 702 14.74 -6.16 -12.15
N SER A 703 13.61 -6.88 -12.30
CA SER A 703 12.28 -6.39 -11.92
C SER A 703 11.89 -6.73 -10.47
N MET A 704 12.75 -7.43 -9.72
CA MET A 704 12.47 -7.79 -8.33
C MET A 704 12.42 -6.57 -7.38
N PRO A 705 13.29 -5.54 -7.49
CA PRO A 705 13.25 -4.37 -6.62
C PRO A 705 11.92 -3.62 -6.62
N THR A 706 11.23 -3.55 -7.76
CA THR A 706 9.90 -2.90 -7.90
C THR A 706 8.76 -3.73 -7.31
N LEU A 707 8.94 -5.06 -7.14
CA LEU A 707 7.98 -5.91 -6.43
C LEU A 707 8.16 -5.82 -4.90
N VAL A 708 9.40 -5.70 -4.44
CA VAL A 708 9.73 -5.68 -3.01
C VAL A 708 9.43 -4.31 -2.39
N ASN A 709 9.83 -3.24 -3.06
CA ASN A 709 9.66 -1.88 -2.54
C ASN A 709 8.41 -1.22 -3.12
N LYS A 710 7.81 -0.34 -2.32
CA LYS A 710 6.84 0.62 -2.81
C LYS A 710 7.39 2.04 -2.71
N VAL A 711 7.69 2.64 -3.84
CA VAL A 711 8.13 4.04 -3.86
C VAL A 711 6.94 4.88 -4.29
N CYS A 712 6.31 5.44 -3.26
CA CYS A 712 5.09 6.18 -3.42
C CYS A 712 5.37 7.62 -3.84
N LEU A 713 4.59 8.02 -4.83
CA LEU A 713 4.26 9.40 -5.19
C LEU A 713 5.32 10.11 -6.03
N SER A 714 4.79 10.89 -6.97
CA SER A 714 5.40 11.74 -8.00
C SER A 714 6.45 12.73 -7.47
N ASN A 715 7.53 12.22 -6.89
CA ASN A 715 8.66 13.02 -6.49
C ASN A 715 9.92 12.55 -7.20
N PHE A 716 10.07 11.24 -7.42
CA PHE A 716 11.24 10.66 -8.04
C PHE A 716 10.84 9.76 -9.21
N ILE A 717 11.75 9.61 -10.16
CA ILE A 717 11.59 8.82 -11.38
C ILE A 717 12.82 7.94 -11.56
N ASP A 718 12.61 6.70 -11.99
CA ASP A 718 13.68 5.80 -12.40
C ASP A 718 13.88 5.83 -13.92
N GLU A 719 15.09 5.50 -14.38
CA GLU A 719 15.44 5.51 -15.79
C GLU A 719 14.65 4.47 -16.61
N SER A 720 14.38 3.31 -16.01
CA SER A 720 13.70 2.21 -16.71
C SER A 720 12.27 2.60 -17.09
N PHE A 721 11.58 3.34 -16.22
CA PHE A 721 10.25 3.87 -16.52
C PHE A 721 10.28 4.79 -17.74
N MET A 722 11.19 5.77 -17.79
CA MET A 722 11.26 6.70 -18.92
C MET A 722 11.64 6.01 -20.22
N ALA A 723 12.55 5.04 -20.17
CA ALA A 723 12.88 4.22 -21.33
C ALA A 723 11.66 3.46 -21.85
N ASN A 724 10.90 2.81 -20.96
CA ASN A 724 9.69 2.08 -21.33
C ASN A 724 8.57 3.00 -21.86
N LEU A 725 8.41 4.21 -21.30
CA LEU A 725 7.43 5.18 -21.79
C LEU A 725 7.78 5.71 -23.20
N LYS A 726 9.08 5.90 -23.49
CA LYS A 726 9.56 6.25 -24.84
C LYS A 726 9.28 5.15 -25.85
N GLU A 727 9.44 3.87 -25.48
CA GLU A 727 9.08 2.75 -26.35
C GLU A 727 7.58 2.74 -26.69
N PHE A 728 6.72 3.13 -25.75
CA PHE A 728 5.29 3.31 -26.02
C PHE A 728 5.00 4.44 -27.01
N LYS A 729 5.76 5.54 -26.97
CA LYS A 729 5.64 6.67 -27.91
C LYS A 729 5.71 6.21 -29.37
N GLU A 730 6.54 5.21 -29.66
CA GLU A 730 6.72 4.63 -31.00
C GLU A 730 5.49 3.87 -31.52
N VAL A 731 4.54 3.46 -30.68
CA VAL A 731 3.29 2.80 -31.08
C VAL A 731 2.05 3.72 -31.02
N VAL A 732 2.23 4.98 -30.64
CA VAL A 732 1.17 6.01 -30.59
C VAL A 732 1.22 6.91 -31.84
N PRO A 733 0.07 7.43 -32.35
CA PRO A 733 0.07 8.49 -33.37
C PRO A 733 0.80 9.75 -32.91
N LYS A 734 1.44 10.50 -33.81
CA LYS A 734 2.25 11.68 -33.45
C LYS A 734 1.44 12.74 -32.73
N GLU A 735 0.18 12.88 -33.10
CA GLU A 735 -0.78 13.85 -32.59
C GLU A 735 -1.17 13.56 -31.13
N LEU A 736 -1.05 12.31 -30.66
CA LEU A 736 -1.48 11.88 -29.33
C LEU A 736 -0.31 11.63 -28.36
N GLN A 737 0.88 12.19 -28.62
CA GLN A 737 2.09 11.89 -27.85
C GLN A 737 2.25 12.69 -26.55
N HIS A 738 1.18 13.30 -26.02
CA HIS A 738 1.19 13.87 -24.68
C HIS A 738 0.59 12.89 -23.67
N PHE A 739 1.42 12.42 -22.74
CA PHE A 739 1.10 11.28 -21.88
C PHE A 739 0.83 11.65 -20.43
N PHE A 740 -0.20 11.03 -19.88
CA PHE A 740 -0.33 10.77 -18.45
C PHE A 740 -0.33 9.26 -18.21
N THR A 741 0.34 8.81 -17.14
CA THR A 741 0.11 7.47 -16.59
C THR A 741 -1.06 7.49 -15.61
N ALA A 742 -1.65 6.34 -15.31
CA ALA A 742 -2.79 6.19 -14.41
C ALA A 742 -2.79 4.79 -13.80
N SER A 743 -3.44 4.60 -12.66
CA SER A 743 -3.50 3.32 -11.94
C SER A 743 -4.59 2.37 -12.44
N GLY A 744 -5.47 2.81 -13.35
CA GLY A 744 -6.61 2.02 -13.83
C GLY A 744 -7.50 2.79 -14.80
N HIS A 745 -8.60 2.16 -15.25
CA HIS A 745 -9.57 2.79 -16.15
C HIS A 745 -10.15 4.08 -15.57
N SER A 746 -10.57 4.02 -14.31
CA SER A 746 -11.21 5.14 -13.62
C SER A 746 -10.28 6.36 -13.52
N GLU A 747 -9.00 6.15 -13.23
CA GLU A 747 -8.04 7.23 -13.22
C GLU A 747 -7.78 7.80 -14.63
N CYS A 748 -7.72 6.96 -15.68
CA CYS A 748 -7.58 7.44 -17.06
C CYS A 748 -8.72 8.41 -17.45
N VAL A 749 -9.96 7.99 -17.18
CA VAL A 749 -11.16 8.78 -17.46
C VAL A 749 -11.11 10.12 -16.75
N GLU A 750 -10.78 10.11 -15.47
CA GLU A 750 -10.69 11.32 -14.65
C GLU A 750 -9.58 12.27 -15.11
N LYS A 751 -8.42 11.75 -15.51
CA LYS A 751 -7.28 12.55 -16.02
C LYS A 751 -7.69 13.27 -17.30
N ILE A 752 -8.26 12.54 -18.26
CA ILE A 752 -8.70 13.11 -19.53
C ILE A 752 -9.83 14.12 -19.30
N PHE A 753 -10.84 13.78 -18.50
CA PHE A 753 -11.94 14.69 -18.18
C PHE A 753 -11.43 16.01 -17.57
N LYS A 754 -10.53 15.95 -16.57
CA LYS A 754 -9.96 17.13 -15.93
C LYS A 754 -9.15 17.99 -16.90
N SER A 755 -8.37 17.35 -17.77
CA SER A 755 -7.58 18.05 -18.80
C SER A 755 -8.50 18.86 -19.73
N ILE A 756 -9.55 18.21 -20.26
CA ILE A 756 -10.52 18.85 -21.15
C ILE A 756 -11.31 19.94 -20.41
N LEU A 757 -11.73 19.68 -19.17
CA LEU A 757 -12.48 20.63 -18.34
C LEU A 757 -11.70 21.94 -18.11
N ILE A 758 -10.41 21.84 -17.79
CA ILE A 758 -9.56 23.03 -17.61
C ILE A 758 -9.42 23.80 -18.93
N LYS A 759 -9.12 23.10 -20.03
CA LYS A 759 -8.94 23.75 -21.34
C LYS A 759 -10.21 24.42 -21.84
N ASN A 760 -11.37 23.89 -21.45
CA ASN A 760 -12.68 24.48 -21.70
C ASN A 760 -13.04 25.62 -20.73
N GLN A 761 -12.21 25.93 -19.73
CA GLN A 761 -12.49 26.92 -18.69
C GLN A 761 -13.82 26.67 -17.96
N LYS A 762 -14.19 25.39 -17.82
CA LYS A 762 -15.46 24.93 -17.21
C LYS A 762 -16.76 25.49 -17.83
N GLN A 763 -16.73 25.97 -19.06
CA GLN A 763 -17.95 26.46 -19.73
C GLN A 763 -18.99 25.35 -19.91
N ARG A 764 -18.55 24.09 -20.04
CA ARG A 764 -19.38 22.89 -20.14
C ARG A 764 -18.84 21.82 -19.21
N THR A 765 -19.73 21.06 -18.58
CA THR A 765 -19.38 19.95 -17.66
C THR A 765 -20.01 18.62 -18.06
N LYS A 766 -21.04 18.66 -18.91
CA LYS A 766 -21.85 17.50 -19.28
C LYS A 766 -21.08 16.58 -20.22
N VAL A 767 -21.07 15.28 -19.94
CA VAL A 767 -20.45 14.27 -20.80
C VAL A 767 -21.49 13.41 -21.50
N ILE A 768 -21.12 12.78 -22.61
CA ILE A 768 -21.99 11.86 -23.34
C ILE A 768 -21.22 10.59 -23.72
N SER A 769 -21.90 9.45 -23.71
CA SER A 769 -21.35 8.15 -24.13
C SER A 769 -22.47 7.23 -24.62
N PHE A 770 -22.12 6.11 -25.24
CA PHE A 770 -23.11 5.13 -25.66
C PHE A 770 -23.59 4.25 -24.50
N ASN A 771 -24.79 3.70 -24.61
CA ASN A 771 -25.23 2.61 -23.73
C ASN A 771 -24.34 1.38 -23.96
N HIS A 772 -24.08 0.63 -22.89
CA HIS A 772 -23.23 -0.57 -22.87
C HIS A 772 -21.71 -0.33 -23.04
N ASP A 773 -21.26 0.91 -23.22
CA ASP A 773 -19.83 1.23 -23.10
C ASP A 773 -19.36 1.11 -21.65
N TYR A 774 -18.11 0.63 -21.48
CA TYR A 774 -17.43 0.52 -20.19
C TYR A 774 -16.21 1.43 -20.10
N PHE A 775 -16.07 2.10 -18.96
CA PHE A 775 -14.98 3.05 -18.67
C PHE A 775 -14.37 2.87 -17.27
N GLY A 776 -14.63 1.74 -16.61
CA GLY A 776 -14.30 1.55 -15.19
C GLY A 776 -15.45 1.97 -14.26
N LYS A 777 -15.31 1.66 -12.96
CA LYS A 777 -16.35 1.91 -11.96
C LYS A 777 -15.81 2.33 -10.58
N GLN A 778 -14.52 2.60 -10.46
CA GLN A 778 -13.83 2.90 -9.20
C GLN A 778 -13.83 4.41 -8.88
N SER A 779 -14.42 5.24 -9.75
CA SER A 779 -14.70 6.66 -9.53
C SER A 779 -16.14 6.99 -9.88
N PHE A 780 -16.70 8.06 -9.31
CA PHE A 780 -18.04 8.51 -9.72
C PHE A 780 -18.12 8.86 -11.21
N MET A 781 -17.08 9.46 -11.80
CA MET A 781 -17.08 9.84 -13.21
C MET A 781 -17.09 8.62 -14.13
N SER A 782 -16.19 7.67 -13.89
CA SER A 782 -16.15 6.43 -14.68
C SER A 782 -17.41 5.59 -14.50
N ALA A 783 -17.94 5.48 -13.26
CA ALA A 783 -19.20 4.77 -13.00
C ALA A 783 -20.41 5.45 -13.66
N THR A 784 -20.43 6.79 -13.73
CA THR A 784 -21.44 7.56 -14.46
C THR A 784 -21.35 7.30 -15.96
N LEU A 785 -20.14 7.42 -16.53
CA LEU A 785 -19.90 7.13 -17.94
C LEU A 785 -20.13 5.65 -18.30
N SER A 786 -20.03 4.72 -17.36
CA SER A 786 -20.36 3.30 -17.60
C SER A 786 -21.85 2.98 -17.42
N GLY A 787 -22.68 3.96 -17.04
CA GLY A 787 -24.11 3.76 -16.78
C GLY A 787 -24.41 2.95 -15.50
N VAL A 788 -23.43 2.81 -14.62
CA VAL A 788 -23.56 2.08 -13.34
C VAL A 788 -24.17 2.98 -12.25
N LEU A 789 -23.96 4.29 -12.37
CA LEU A 789 -24.49 5.32 -11.48
C LEU A 789 -25.00 6.49 -12.31
N ASP A 790 -25.92 7.26 -11.72
CA ASP A 790 -26.27 8.60 -12.21
C ASP A 790 -25.89 9.58 -11.08
N PHE A 791 -24.71 10.17 -11.21
CA PHE A 791 -24.17 11.12 -10.24
C PHE A 791 -23.79 12.42 -10.95
N TYR A 792 -22.81 12.40 -11.85
CA TYR A 792 -22.41 13.61 -12.57
C TYR A 792 -23.29 13.92 -13.79
N PRO A 793 -23.37 15.18 -14.24
CA PRO A 793 -24.14 15.56 -15.43
C PRO A 793 -23.71 14.77 -16.67
N ASN A 794 -24.61 13.91 -17.18
CA ASN A 794 -24.29 13.02 -18.30
C ASN A 794 -25.48 12.82 -19.26
N SER A 795 -25.24 12.14 -20.37
CA SER A 795 -26.27 11.56 -21.23
C SER A 795 -25.80 10.27 -21.87
N LYS A 796 -26.76 9.39 -22.15
CA LYS A 796 -26.56 8.10 -22.81
C LYS A 796 -27.35 8.02 -24.10
N VAL A 797 -26.78 7.37 -25.11
CA VAL A 797 -27.39 7.18 -26.45
C VAL A 797 -27.18 5.76 -26.95
N ASP A 798 -28.13 5.25 -27.75
CA ASP A 798 -28.06 3.92 -28.37
C ASP A 798 -27.65 3.98 -29.83
N THR A 799 -27.90 5.10 -30.50
CA THR A 799 -27.73 5.23 -31.95
C THR A 799 -26.97 6.49 -32.34
N LEU A 800 -26.32 6.44 -33.50
CA LEU A 800 -25.66 7.60 -34.10
C LEU A 800 -26.64 8.76 -34.36
N GLY A 801 -27.91 8.47 -34.69
CA GLY A 801 -28.94 9.48 -34.88
C GLY A 801 -29.23 10.28 -33.60
N GLN A 802 -29.43 9.57 -32.48
CA GLN A 802 -29.60 10.20 -31.17
C GLN A 802 -28.35 10.98 -30.74
N LEU A 803 -27.16 10.44 -30.99
CA LEU A 803 -25.90 11.13 -30.71
C LEU A 803 -25.85 12.48 -31.44
N LYS A 804 -26.14 12.49 -32.76
CA LYS A 804 -26.16 13.71 -33.57
C LYS A 804 -27.14 14.73 -33.01
N GLU A 805 -28.38 14.32 -32.70
CA GLU A 805 -29.40 15.19 -32.10
C GLU A 805 -28.90 15.83 -30.81
N LYS A 806 -28.34 15.03 -29.89
CA LYS A 806 -27.80 15.53 -28.62
C LYS A 806 -26.63 16.48 -28.83
N LEU A 807 -25.68 16.17 -29.70
CA LEU A 807 -24.51 17.03 -29.92
C LEU A 807 -24.90 18.42 -30.44
N THR A 808 -26.00 18.55 -31.20
CA THR A 808 -26.47 19.88 -31.68
C THR A 808 -26.92 20.83 -30.57
N THR A 809 -27.18 20.35 -29.34
CA THR A 809 -27.52 21.23 -28.21
C THR A 809 -26.32 22.03 -27.71
N LYS A 810 -25.09 21.64 -28.09
CA LYS A 810 -23.83 22.29 -27.68
C LYS A 810 -23.62 22.35 -26.16
N GLU A 811 -24.25 21.45 -25.41
CA GLU A 811 -24.11 21.36 -23.95
C GLU A 811 -22.94 20.47 -23.51
N TYR A 812 -22.44 19.61 -24.41
CA TYR A 812 -21.50 18.55 -24.06
C TYR A 812 -20.05 19.04 -24.13
N LEU A 813 -19.30 18.70 -23.09
CA LEU A 813 -17.85 18.90 -22.98
C LEU A 813 -17.10 17.85 -23.81
N ALA A 814 -17.46 16.58 -23.63
CA ALA A 814 -16.80 15.46 -24.29
C ALA A 814 -17.75 14.28 -24.56
N LEU A 815 -17.52 13.63 -25.70
CA LEU A 815 -18.05 12.32 -26.07
C LEU A 815 -16.98 11.26 -25.77
N PHE A 816 -17.31 10.33 -24.90
CA PHE A 816 -16.49 9.15 -24.63
C PHE A 816 -17.04 7.96 -25.42
N ILE A 817 -16.17 7.28 -26.18
CA ILE A 817 -16.47 6.04 -26.89
C ILE A 817 -15.63 4.93 -26.27
N GLY A 818 -16.33 3.95 -25.70
CA GLY A 818 -15.76 2.87 -24.90
C GLY A 818 -15.43 1.63 -25.73
N ASP A 819 -15.78 0.48 -25.19
CA ASP A 819 -15.60 -0.83 -25.82
C ASP A 819 -16.30 -0.95 -27.18
N LEU A 820 -17.34 -0.14 -27.44
CA LEU A 820 -18.03 -0.11 -28.73
C LEU A 820 -17.21 0.52 -29.86
N LEU A 821 -16.05 1.14 -29.57
CA LEU A 821 -15.17 1.73 -30.57
C LEU A 821 -14.92 0.80 -31.77
N ILE A 822 -14.73 -0.50 -31.51
CA ILE A 822 -14.42 -1.51 -32.54
C ILE A 822 -15.63 -1.91 -33.40
N ASN A 823 -16.84 -1.47 -33.04
CA ASN A 823 -18.07 -1.80 -33.74
C ASN A 823 -18.46 -0.77 -34.80
N PHE A 824 -17.86 0.42 -34.76
CA PHE A 824 -18.11 1.46 -35.75
C PHE A 824 -17.20 1.29 -36.98
N SER A 825 -17.75 1.57 -38.15
CA SER A 825 -16.96 1.70 -39.38
C SER A 825 -16.11 2.98 -39.38
N HIS A 826 -15.09 3.00 -40.23
CA HIS A 826 -14.22 4.18 -40.40
C HIS A 826 -14.99 5.44 -40.78
N ASP A 827 -16.00 5.31 -41.64
CA ASP A 827 -16.78 6.45 -42.11
C ASP A 827 -17.73 6.96 -41.01
N GLU A 828 -18.30 6.05 -40.22
CA GLU A 828 -19.10 6.43 -39.04
C GLU A 828 -18.26 7.17 -38.01
N LEU A 829 -17.04 6.70 -37.70
CA LEU A 829 -16.16 7.38 -36.74
C LEU A 829 -15.71 8.75 -37.23
N LYS A 830 -15.38 8.89 -38.53
CA LYS A 830 -15.07 10.19 -39.13
C LYS A 830 -16.27 11.14 -39.04
N GLU A 831 -17.47 10.63 -39.28
CA GLU A 831 -18.69 11.42 -39.14
C GLU A 831 -18.95 11.82 -37.68
N ILE A 832 -18.78 10.91 -36.72
CA ILE A 832 -18.92 11.17 -35.29
C ILE A 832 -17.96 12.28 -34.85
N ILE A 833 -16.67 12.15 -35.18
CA ILE A 833 -15.65 13.15 -34.84
C ILE A 833 -16.02 14.51 -35.43
N LYS A 834 -16.37 14.54 -36.72
CA LYS A 834 -16.78 15.76 -37.39
C LYS A 834 -17.97 16.43 -36.70
N VAL A 835 -19.04 15.69 -36.42
CA VAL A 835 -20.24 16.25 -35.77
C VAL A 835 -19.94 16.74 -34.36
N ALA A 836 -19.12 16.01 -33.60
CA ALA A 836 -18.70 16.44 -32.26
C ALA A 836 -17.93 17.76 -32.34
N HIS A 837 -16.94 17.86 -33.23
CA HIS A 837 -16.12 19.07 -33.42
C HIS A 837 -16.93 20.27 -33.92
N ASP A 838 -17.84 20.07 -34.88
CA ASP A 838 -18.74 21.13 -35.39
C ASP A 838 -19.61 21.75 -34.27
N ASN A 839 -19.80 21.03 -33.16
CA ASN A 839 -20.56 21.48 -31.99
C ASN A 839 -19.69 21.80 -30.75
N GLY A 840 -18.35 21.76 -30.90
CA GLY A 840 -17.40 22.06 -29.83
C GLY A 840 -17.28 20.98 -28.75
N THR A 841 -17.68 19.75 -29.05
CA THR A 841 -17.55 18.59 -28.16
C THR A 841 -16.27 17.84 -28.48
N LYS A 842 -15.44 17.56 -27.47
CA LYS A 842 -14.20 16.78 -27.64
C LYS A 842 -14.49 15.28 -27.68
N VAL A 843 -13.69 14.49 -28.41
CA VAL A 843 -13.87 13.05 -28.57
C VAL A 843 -12.77 12.29 -27.86
N VAL A 844 -13.15 11.29 -27.07
CA VAL A 844 -12.26 10.44 -26.28
C VAL A 844 -12.47 8.97 -26.63
N PHE A 845 -11.40 8.26 -26.97
CA PHE A 845 -11.43 6.82 -27.22
C PHE A 845 -10.88 6.00 -26.04
N ASN A 846 -11.58 4.92 -25.68
CA ASN A 846 -10.98 3.81 -24.92
C ASN A 846 -10.47 2.77 -25.92
N GLU A 847 -9.16 2.68 -26.11
CA GLU A 847 -8.55 1.77 -27.07
C GLU A 847 -8.16 0.41 -26.46
N SER A 848 -8.47 0.18 -25.18
CA SER A 848 -8.02 -1.00 -24.42
C SER A 848 -8.41 -2.31 -25.11
N VAL A 849 -9.67 -2.45 -25.54
CA VAL A 849 -10.17 -3.68 -26.20
C VAL A 849 -9.41 -3.96 -27.51
N TYR A 850 -9.20 -2.92 -28.32
CA TYR A 850 -8.47 -3.05 -29.59
C TYR A 850 -7.00 -3.40 -29.34
N PHE A 851 -6.37 -2.71 -28.39
CA PHE A 851 -4.99 -2.95 -27.99
C PHE A 851 -4.75 -4.39 -27.54
N HIS A 852 -5.60 -4.93 -26.65
CA HIS A 852 -5.47 -6.31 -26.17
C HIS A 852 -5.68 -7.35 -27.28
N SER A 853 -6.52 -7.05 -28.28
CA SER A 853 -6.81 -7.98 -29.37
C SER A 853 -5.81 -7.91 -30.54
N LYS A 854 -5.20 -6.74 -30.80
CA LYS A 854 -4.35 -6.49 -31.98
C LYS A 854 -2.90 -6.15 -31.67
N LYS A 855 -2.56 -5.86 -30.40
CA LYS A 855 -1.27 -5.27 -29.99
C LYS A 855 -0.94 -3.96 -30.73
N LYS A 856 -1.97 -3.20 -31.11
CA LYS A 856 -1.88 -1.95 -31.84
C LYS A 856 -2.97 -1.01 -31.34
N LEU A 857 -2.75 0.28 -31.55
CA LEU A 857 -3.80 1.29 -31.35
C LEU A 857 -4.66 1.39 -32.61
N PHE A 858 -5.97 1.43 -32.40
CA PHE A 858 -6.97 1.65 -33.44
C PHE A 858 -6.67 2.96 -34.17
N SER A 859 -6.41 4.02 -33.40
CA SER A 859 -6.15 5.36 -33.94
C SER A 859 -4.94 5.37 -34.88
N LYS A 860 -3.89 4.63 -34.54
CA LYS A 860 -2.67 4.54 -35.36
C LYS A 860 -2.85 3.67 -36.60
N GLU A 861 -3.51 2.53 -36.46
CA GLU A 861 -3.69 1.58 -37.56
C GLU A 861 -4.59 2.13 -38.66
N HIS A 862 -5.60 2.92 -38.29
CA HIS A 862 -6.62 3.42 -39.21
C HIS A 862 -6.50 4.90 -39.56
N GLY A 863 -5.61 5.64 -38.89
CA GLY A 863 -5.44 7.08 -39.08
C GLY A 863 -6.66 7.91 -38.67
N ILE A 864 -7.45 7.41 -37.71
CA ILE A 864 -8.61 8.10 -37.14
C ILE A 864 -8.20 8.61 -35.76
N ILE A 865 -8.01 9.92 -35.63
CA ILE A 865 -7.39 10.52 -34.45
C ILE A 865 -8.44 11.25 -33.60
N PRO A 866 -8.73 10.81 -32.36
CA PRO A 866 -9.56 11.55 -31.40
C PRO A 866 -8.78 12.70 -30.75
N ASP A 867 -9.45 13.55 -29.96
CA ASP A 867 -8.78 14.60 -29.17
C ASP A 867 -7.96 14.00 -28.01
N ALA A 868 -8.45 12.90 -27.44
CA ALA A 868 -7.74 12.10 -26.45
C ALA A 868 -8.08 10.61 -26.60
N SER A 869 -7.20 9.76 -26.10
CA SER A 869 -7.37 8.32 -26.07
C SER A 869 -6.72 7.76 -24.81
N TYR A 870 -7.11 6.57 -24.39
CA TYR A 870 -6.36 5.84 -23.38
C TYR A 870 -6.36 4.34 -23.62
N ILE A 871 -5.35 3.68 -23.05
CA ILE A 871 -5.32 2.23 -22.89
C ILE A 871 -5.13 1.89 -21.41
N HIS A 872 -5.90 0.93 -20.92
CA HIS A 872 -5.60 0.22 -19.69
C HIS A 872 -4.94 -1.11 -20.06
N ILE A 873 -3.68 -1.27 -19.67
CA ILE A 873 -2.86 -2.42 -20.05
C ILE A 873 -2.93 -3.51 -18.96
N ALA A 874 -3.82 -3.34 -17.98
CA ALA A 874 -3.99 -4.15 -16.77
C ALA A 874 -3.00 -3.89 -15.64
N GLY A 875 -3.22 -4.59 -14.52
CA GLY A 875 -2.57 -4.23 -13.27
C GLY A 875 -2.84 -2.77 -12.95
N GLN A 876 -1.85 -2.13 -12.34
CA GLN A 876 -1.92 -0.73 -11.94
C GLN A 876 -1.39 0.23 -13.02
N ILE A 877 -1.62 -0.04 -14.33
CA ILE A 877 -1.15 0.89 -15.38
C ILE A 877 -2.17 1.14 -16.50
N GLY A 878 -2.48 2.42 -16.68
CA GLY A 878 -3.13 3.00 -17.84
C GLY A 878 -2.29 4.13 -18.41
N ILE A 879 -2.40 4.34 -19.71
CA ILE A 879 -1.71 5.41 -20.45
C ILE A 879 -2.78 6.25 -21.12
N CYS A 880 -2.93 7.50 -20.67
CA CYS A 880 -3.69 8.52 -21.36
C CYS A 880 -2.80 9.18 -22.41
N MET A 881 -3.36 9.39 -23.59
CA MET A 881 -2.70 9.92 -24.77
C MET A 881 -3.54 11.08 -25.29
N LEU A 882 -2.98 12.28 -25.35
CA LEU A 882 -3.73 13.51 -25.60
C LEU A 882 -3.09 14.31 -26.73
N GLN A 883 -3.93 15.06 -27.45
CA GLN A 883 -3.45 16.15 -28.30
C GLN A 883 -3.03 17.36 -27.45
N GLU A 884 -2.04 18.12 -27.93
CA GLU A 884 -1.52 19.33 -27.26
C GLU A 884 -2.64 20.32 -26.87
N GLU A 885 -3.64 20.48 -27.74
CA GLU A 885 -4.76 21.41 -27.50
C GLU A 885 -5.60 21.07 -26.27
N VAL A 886 -5.72 19.79 -25.91
CA VAL A 886 -6.45 19.33 -24.72
C VAL A 886 -5.52 18.92 -23.57
N TYR A 887 -4.21 18.88 -23.78
CA TYR A 887 -3.22 18.49 -22.78
C TYR A 887 -2.94 19.61 -21.77
N GLU A 888 -3.20 19.34 -20.49
CA GLU A 888 -2.81 20.20 -19.37
C GLU A 888 -1.39 19.84 -18.93
N SER A 889 -0.42 20.72 -19.21
CA SER A 889 0.99 20.46 -18.91
C SER A 889 1.31 20.50 -17.42
N ARG A 890 0.50 21.20 -16.60
CA ARG A 890 0.59 21.09 -15.15
C ARG A 890 0.23 19.66 -14.77
N PRO A 891 0.96 19.03 -13.83
CA PRO A 891 0.56 17.74 -13.32
C PRO A 891 -0.89 17.85 -12.85
N LEU A 892 -1.80 17.06 -13.42
CA LEU A 892 -3.21 16.94 -12.99
C LEU A 892 -3.35 16.34 -11.57
N MET A 893 -2.24 16.34 -10.84
CA MET A 893 -2.08 16.01 -9.45
C MET A 893 -2.51 14.59 -9.11
N MET A 894 -2.94 13.75 -10.05
CA MET A 894 -3.29 12.37 -9.74
C MET A 894 -2.03 11.52 -9.67
N ILE A 895 -1.85 10.91 -8.50
CA ILE A 895 -0.60 10.29 -8.09
C ILE A 895 -0.68 8.81 -8.42
N SER A 896 -0.05 8.42 -9.51
CA SER A 896 0.20 7.02 -9.80
C SER A 896 1.39 6.53 -8.96
N THR A 897 1.43 5.24 -8.63
CA THR A 897 2.51 4.67 -7.78
C THR A 897 3.61 4.15 -8.67
N TRP A 898 4.67 4.94 -8.80
CA TRP A 898 5.78 4.72 -9.73
C TRP A 898 6.34 3.30 -9.76
N ASP A 899 6.42 2.56 -8.64
CA ASP A 899 6.95 1.19 -8.63
C ASP A 899 6.03 0.16 -9.28
N GLY A 900 4.73 0.20 -8.96
CA GLY A 900 3.73 -0.65 -9.57
C GLY A 900 3.53 -0.32 -11.04
N ASP A 901 3.60 0.97 -11.36
CA ASP A 901 3.49 1.50 -12.71
C ASP A 901 4.71 1.13 -13.56
N ALA A 902 5.93 1.29 -13.04
CA ALA A 902 7.17 0.94 -13.73
C ALA A 902 7.24 -0.56 -14.01
N TYR A 903 6.89 -1.39 -13.02
CA TYR A 903 6.78 -2.82 -13.22
C TYR A 903 5.75 -3.15 -14.30
N ALA A 904 4.50 -2.68 -14.16
CA ALA A 904 3.44 -2.99 -15.11
C ALA A 904 3.73 -2.44 -16.52
N LEU A 905 4.35 -1.26 -16.62
CA LEU A 905 4.78 -0.65 -17.88
C LEU A 905 5.91 -1.46 -18.54
N SER A 906 6.92 -1.89 -17.77
CA SER A 906 8.00 -2.75 -18.29
C SER A 906 7.45 -4.06 -18.87
N GLN A 907 6.49 -4.66 -18.18
CA GLN A 907 5.81 -5.88 -18.60
C GLN A 907 4.96 -5.65 -19.85
N ALA A 908 4.32 -4.48 -19.95
CA ALA A 908 3.56 -4.08 -21.11
C ALA A 908 4.45 -3.86 -22.35
N VAL A 909 5.62 -3.23 -22.20
CA VAL A 909 6.62 -3.09 -23.26
C VAL A 909 7.14 -4.47 -23.70
N ALA A 910 7.43 -5.35 -22.74
CA ALA A 910 7.83 -6.73 -23.05
C ALA A 910 6.74 -7.46 -23.84
N TYR A 911 5.46 -7.28 -23.46
CA TYR A 911 4.31 -7.84 -24.18
C TYR A 911 4.20 -7.35 -25.63
N LEU A 912 4.42 -6.05 -25.85
CA LEU A 912 4.46 -5.44 -27.18
C LEU A 912 5.56 -6.03 -28.06
N LYS A 913 6.76 -6.23 -27.48
CA LYS A 913 7.93 -6.76 -28.19
C LYS A 913 7.88 -8.28 -28.42
N SER A 914 7.04 -8.99 -27.67
CA SER A 914 7.02 -10.46 -27.71
C SER A 914 6.39 -11.02 -28.99
N PRO A 915 7.03 -12.02 -29.63
CA PRO A 915 6.51 -12.70 -30.81
C PRO A 915 5.31 -13.59 -30.49
N VAL A 916 5.00 -13.80 -29.21
CA VAL A 916 3.88 -14.62 -28.75
C VAL A 916 2.58 -13.97 -29.21
N LYS A 917 1.95 -14.61 -30.22
CA LYS A 917 0.55 -14.40 -30.59
C LYS A 917 -0.34 -15.02 -29.51
N THR A 918 -0.35 -14.49 -28.29
CA THR A 918 -1.29 -14.92 -27.27
C THR A 918 -2.68 -14.46 -27.67
N ARG A 919 -3.34 -15.25 -28.54
CA ARG A 919 -4.79 -15.23 -28.70
C ARG A 919 -5.37 -15.91 -27.45
N LYS A 920 -5.75 -15.15 -26.42
CA LYS A 920 -6.78 -15.58 -25.48
C LYS A 920 -7.66 -14.39 -25.15
N GLU A 921 -8.96 -14.64 -25.23
CA GLU A 921 -10.09 -13.71 -25.18
C GLU A 921 -9.91 -12.64 -24.09
N PHE A 922 -9.67 -11.38 -24.47
CA PHE A 922 -10.22 -10.28 -23.68
C PHE A 922 -11.73 -10.47 -23.76
N ARG A 923 -12.31 -11.09 -22.73
CA ARG A 923 -13.76 -11.06 -22.62
C ARG A 923 -14.10 -9.63 -22.30
N ILE A 924 -14.91 -9.00 -23.16
CA ILE A 924 -15.68 -7.80 -22.80
C ILE A 924 -16.13 -8.04 -21.37
N ILE A 925 -15.92 -7.05 -20.50
CA ILE A 925 -16.40 -7.08 -19.12
C ILE A 925 -17.93 -7.02 -19.22
N ASN A 926 -18.54 -8.13 -19.63
CA ASN A 926 -19.95 -8.34 -19.44
C ASN A 926 -20.12 -8.34 -17.94
N ASP A 927 -21.14 -7.61 -17.49
CA ASP A 927 -21.65 -7.53 -16.13
C ASP A 927 -22.21 -8.89 -15.66
N SER A 928 -21.57 -10.00 -16.02
CA SER A 928 -21.60 -11.24 -15.27
C SER A 928 -20.88 -10.97 -13.95
N SER A 929 -21.58 -10.24 -13.08
CA SER A 929 -21.59 -10.38 -11.63
C SER A 929 -20.81 -11.62 -11.20
N TYR A 930 -19.63 -11.40 -10.66
CA TYR A 930 -19.01 -12.41 -9.84
C TYR A 930 -19.97 -12.57 -8.66
N LYS A 931 -20.72 -13.66 -8.60
CA LYS A 931 -21.26 -14.13 -7.31
C LYS A 931 -20.08 -14.63 -6.47
N PHE A 932 -19.22 -13.73 -6.02
CA PHE A 932 -18.25 -14.00 -4.97
C PHE A 932 -18.84 -13.52 -3.65
N ALA A 933 -19.86 -14.24 -3.18
CA ALA A 933 -19.79 -14.60 -1.77
C ALA A 933 -18.53 -15.47 -1.65
N LEU A 934 -17.65 -15.16 -0.70
CA LEU A 934 -16.59 -16.06 -0.23
C LEU A 934 -17.25 -17.35 0.33
N ASN A 935 -17.82 -18.15 -0.55
CA ASN A 935 -18.30 -19.47 -0.23
C ASN A 935 -17.10 -20.38 -0.39
N ALA A 936 -16.59 -20.85 0.74
CA ALA A 936 -15.62 -21.93 0.79
C ALA A 936 -16.02 -23.02 -0.23
N PRO A 937 -15.08 -23.61 -0.96
CA PRO A 937 -15.40 -24.67 -1.92
C PRO A 937 -16.25 -25.75 -1.24
N ASN A 938 -17.47 -25.96 -1.73
CA ASN A 938 -18.42 -27.00 -1.29
C ASN A 938 -17.91 -28.45 -1.49
N ILE A 939 -16.62 -28.63 -1.81
CA ILE A 939 -16.01 -29.92 -2.15
C ILE A 939 -15.20 -30.47 -0.97
N PHE A 940 -15.10 -29.75 0.14
CA PHE A 940 -14.38 -30.23 1.33
C PHE A 940 -15.34 -30.54 2.48
N GLY A 941 -15.81 -31.80 2.49
CA GLY A 941 -16.59 -32.37 3.58
C GLY A 941 -17.10 -33.76 3.20
N ASN A 942 -16.81 -34.74 4.04
CA ASN A 942 -17.22 -36.14 3.89
C ASN A 942 -18.74 -36.24 3.61
N GLN A 943 -19.15 -36.98 2.56
CA GLN A 943 -20.53 -36.99 2.05
C GLN A 943 -21.61 -37.52 3.02
N THR A 944 -21.26 -37.87 4.26
CA THR A 944 -22.10 -38.74 5.10
C THR A 944 -22.61 -38.14 6.42
N SER A 945 -22.22 -36.94 6.85
CA SER A 945 -22.76 -36.37 8.10
C SER A 945 -23.10 -34.88 8.02
N LYS A 946 -24.33 -34.57 7.61
CA LYS A 946 -24.95 -33.23 7.63
C LYS A 946 -25.27 -32.72 9.04
N LYS A 947 -24.33 -32.72 10.00
CA LYS A 947 -24.53 -32.05 11.29
C LYS A 947 -23.21 -31.46 11.82
N TRP A 948 -23.19 -30.14 11.99
CA TRP A 948 -22.24 -29.43 12.82
C TRP A 948 -22.86 -29.24 14.20
N TYR A 949 -22.16 -29.66 15.26
CA TYR A 949 -22.52 -29.30 16.63
C TYR A 949 -21.51 -28.29 17.13
N PHE A 950 -21.95 -27.04 17.31
CA PHE A 950 -21.31 -26.09 18.20
C PHE A 950 -21.75 -26.39 19.62
N THR A 951 -20.82 -26.38 20.57
CA THR A 951 -21.10 -26.06 21.97
C THR A 951 -19.99 -25.17 22.51
N CYS A 952 -20.43 -24.17 23.28
CA CYS A 952 -19.75 -22.96 23.75
C CYS A 952 -18.34 -23.11 24.31
#